data_AF-A0A958DMA1-F1
#
_entry.id   AF-A0A958DMA1-F1
#
_cell.length_a   1.000
_cell.length_b   1.000
_cell.length_c   1.000
_cell.angle_alpha   90.00
_cell.angle_beta   90.00
_cell.angle_gamma   90.00
#
_symmetry.space_group_name_H-M   'P 1'
#
loop_
_entity.id
_entity.type
_entity.pdbx_description
1 polymer ?
#
loop_
_entity_poly.entity_id
_entity_poly.type
_entity_poly.pdbx_seq_one_letter_code
_entity_poly.pdbx_strand_id
1 'polypeptide(L)'
;MDANKSVAANFAELPDFTLTLDTIGGGGVALDPPGGIYDSTTIVTLTALPDSGYVFGGWSGDLGGSANPATLLLDADKNVTAIFIAQFQLVIDTVGAGAITATPDTSGRIYDSLTVVTLSAAPAPGYYLSGWSGDLSGRDNPAVIIMNANKTVTGTFQQLPDFNLSTTVNGAGNITLNPPGGVYDSTTVVTLTATADSGYAFTGWSGDLSGLANPDSLLIDGHKSVTANFSPLQVLFTLTVDTSGSGSVQLNPPGGAYDSATVVTLTALPDSGFYFDGWSGDLSGPANPDSLVMDSSKSVTATFRELPDFVLTVTDSGPGTIVLDPPGGIYDSTTTVTVTAVPEYGATFLGWGGDLSGSTNPSTVIMDGNKQISAGFYKAPAYYTWNSGAGDWEDPTKWSPNGIPGPGDTAQVKNVQVTLNSDREVSVLILRAGGALGGGTTLTIRDSLQWTSGDMVDSGRTVIDTACIARISHGDNTIDLNLRTLENKGEVIWEGTGVWKLKNQANIYNRPGAVFDIRRDGILDFVKDLNGGNFINEGLLKKTAGTERVEFDPEFTNLAGGVVRASSGTLRFERGDATPSQGNFYADSGAVLQISERPFYADSVLFSGTGLFNLVDLVTLNVIGGGLVVDSFATLQLNTANLGSDGFLQGDGPLTVNGTFDWTLGTIQGGGDLLINGTLVTGTGGTRVLDGRTLTINGQA
;
A
#
# COMPACT_ATOMS: atom_id res chain seq x y z
N MET A 1 77.03 -131.99 -103.37
CA MET A 1 75.85 -132.77 -102.93
C MET A 1 75.46 -132.22 -101.58
N ASP A 2 74.66 -131.17 -101.56
CA ASP A 2 73.19 -131.17 -101.80
C ASP A 2 72.46 -131.56 -100.53
N ALA A 3 71.85 -130.57 -99.89
CA ALA A 3 70.53 -130.72 -99.27
C ALA A 3 69.92 -129.33 -99.04
N ASN A 4 68.83 -129.07 -99.77
CA ASN A 4 67.95 -127.92 -99.60
C ASN A 4 67.46 -127.81 -98.15
N LYS A 5 67.44 -126.60 -97.59
CA LYS A 5 66.60 -126.28 -96.43
C LYS A 5 65.51 -125.31 -96.87
N SER A 6 64.28 -125.80 -96.84
CA SER A 6 63.06 -125.03 -97.01
C SER A 6 62.76 -124.22 -95.74
N VAL A 7 62.25 -123.00 -95.93
CA VAL A 7 61.55 -122.24 -94.88
C VAL A 7 60.06 -122.31 -95.23
N ALA A 8 59.27 -122.92 -94.36
CA ALA A 8 57.81 -122.85 -94.42
C ALA A 8 57.35 -121.66 -93.57
N ALA A 9 56.70 -120.68 -94.18
CA ALA A 9 55.94 -119.67 -93.46
C ALA A 9 54.51 -120.20 -93.26
N ASN A 10 54.06 -120.28 -92.01
CA ASN A 10 52.68 -120.59 -91.67
C ASN A 10 51.95 -119.24 -91.48
N PHE A 11 50.93 -118.97 -92.30
CA PHE A 11 50.04 -117.83 -92.11
C PHE A 11 48.72 -118.35 -91.53
N ALA A 12 48.29 -117.80 -90.40
CA ALA A 12 46.97 -118.04 -89.81
C ALA A 12 46.04 -116.90 -90.23
N GLU A 13 44.81 -117.23 -90.64
CA GLU A 13 43.75 -116.24 -90.91
C GLU A 13 43.36 -115.52 -89.61
N LEU A 14 43.15 -114.20 -89.70
CA LEU A 14 42.66 -113.40 -88.58
C LEU A 14 41.15 -113.60 -88.43
N PRO A 15 40.60 -113.58 -87.19
CA PRO A 15 39.16 -113.66 -86.98
C PRO A 15 38.47 -112.38 -87.46
N ASP A 16 37.29 -112.56 -88.05
CA ASP A 16 36.39 -111.48 -88.47
C ASP A 16 35.38 -111.13 -87.37
N PHE A 17 35.06 -109.85 -87.24
CA PHE A 17 34.10 -109.30 -86.28
C PHE A 17 33.10 -108.36 -86.96
N THR A 18 31.89 -108.27 -86.39
CA THR A 18 30.78 -107.48 -86.92
C THR A 18 30.70 -106.10 -86.25
N LEU A 19 30.50 -105.05 -87.04
CA LEU A 19 30.13 -103.72 -86.54
C LEU A 19 28.66 -103.44 -86.88
N THR A 20 27.80 -103.46 -85.86
CA THR A 20 26.40 -103.04 -85.99
C THR A 20 26.28 -101.55 -85.71
N LEU A 21 25.59 -100.83 -86.59
CA LEU A 21 25.30 -99.42 -86.43
C LEU A 21 23.82 -99.18 -86.20
N ASP A 22 23.52 -98.45 -85.14
CA ASP A 22 22.21 -97.89 -84.87
C ASP A 22 22.25 -96.36 -84.96
N THR A 23 21.09 -95.75 -85.20
CA THR A 23 20.94 -94.28 -85.14
C THR A 23 19.73 -93.93 -84.30
N ILE A 24 19.88 -92.92 -83.44
CA ILE A 24 18.77 -92.29 -82.71
C ILE A 24 18.64 -90.86 -83.24
N GLY A 25 17.49 -90.52 -83.80
CA GLY A 25 17.25 -89.23 -84.46
C GLY A 25 17.45 -89.29 -85.98
N GLY A 26 17.50 -88.13 -86.64
CA GLY A 26 17.64 -88.00 -88.09
C GLY A 26 19.11 -87.82 -88.50
N GLY A 27 19.71 -88.87 -89.06
CA GLY A 27 21.06 -88.85 -89.60
C GLY A 27 21.57 -90.25 -89.92
N GLY A 28 22.69 -90.32 -90.63
CA GLY A 28 23.35 -91.56 -91.00
C GLY A 28 24.78 -91.66 -90.47
N VAL A 29 25.38 -92.84 -90.57
CA VAL A 29 26.80 -93.06 -90.24
C VAL A 29 27.49 -93.63 -91.47
N ALA A 30 28.56 -92.97 -91.92
CA ALA A 30 29.44 -93.48 -92.96
C ALA A 30 30.65 -94.19 -92.33
N LEU A 31 31.01 -95.35 -92.88
CA LEU A 31 32.15 -96.17 -92.45
C LEU A 31 33.28 -96.13 -93.47
N ASP A 32 34.53 -95.99 -93.00
CA ASP A 32 35.75 -96.12 -93.81
C ASP A 32 36.81 -96.97 -93.07
N PRO A 33 37.20 -98.16 -93.59
CA PRO A 33 36.68 -98.79 -94.81
C PRO A 33 35.19 -99.13 -94.72
N PRO A 34 34.44 -99.12 -95.84
CA PRO A 34 33.01 -99.45 -95.83
C PRO A 34 32.77 -100.96 -95.70
N GLY A 35 31.69 -101.33 -95.01
CA GLY A 35 31.35 -102.72 -94.75
C GLY A 35 30.62 -102.86 -93.41
N GLY A 36 30.53 -104.09 -92.90
CA GLY A 36 29.98 -104.38 -91.58
C GLY A 36 30.65 -105.56 -90.88
N ILE A 37 31.65 -106.18 -91.53
CA ILE A 37 32.46 -107.28 -91.00
C ILE A 37 33.90 -106.96 -91.37
N TYR A 38 34.81 -106.98 -90.40
CA TYR A 38 36.21 -106.62 -90.58
C TYR A 38 37.13 -107.54 -89.77
N ASP A 39 38.38 -107.71 -90.22
CA ASP A 39 39.36 -108.50 -89.47
C ASP A 39 39.72 -107.83 -88.13
N SER A 40 40.23 -108.63 -87.19
CA SER A 40 40.53 -108.23 -85.82
C SER A 40 41.56 -107.10 -85.64
N THR A 41 42.17 -106.62 -86.73
CA THR A 41 43.14 -105.51 -86.71
C THR A 41 42.61 -104.24 -87.37
N THR A 42 41.42 -104.29 -87.96
CA THR A 42 40.86 -103.17 -88.71
C THR A 42 40.41 -102.04 -87.77
N ILE A 43 40.90 -100.84 -88.04
CA ILE A 43 40.39 -99.61 -87.42
C ILE A 43 39.41 -98.98 -88.41
N VAL A 44 38.15 -98.91 -88.02
CA VAL A 44 37.07 -98.31 -88.83
C VAL A 44 36.86 -96.87 -88.37
N THR A 45 36.80 -95.94 -89.32
CA THR A 45 36.43 -94.55 -89.08
C THR A 45 34.92 -94.40 -89.27
N LEU A 46 34.21 -94.00 -88.21
CA LEU A 46 32.80 -93.69 -88.17
C LEU A 46 32.61 -92.17 -88.32
N THR A 47 31.93 -91.76 -89.38
CA THR A 47 31.56 -90.35 -89.61
C THR A 47 30.05 -90.21 -89.49
N ALA A 48 29.57 -89.51 -88.46
CA ALA A 48 28.16 -89.16 -88.33
C ALA A 48 27.80 -88.03 -89.29
N LEU A 49 26.69 -88.20 -90.01
CA LEU A 49 26.15 -87.29 -90.99
C LEU A 49 24.73 -86.89 -90.56
N PRO A 50 24.56 -85.79 -89.81
CA PRO A 50 23.24 -85.33 -89.38
C PRO A 50 22.37 -84.95 -90.59
N ASP A 51 21.08 -85.31 -90.55
CA ASP A 51 20.10 -84.80 -91.50
C ASP A 51 19.81 -83.30 -91.25
N SER A 52 19.20 -82.63 -92.24
CA SER A 52 18.76 -81.24 -92.07
C SER A 52 17.84 -81.09 -90.84
N GLY A 53 18.19 -80.17 -89.95
CA GLY A 53 17.46 -79.95 -88.70
C GLY A 53 17.93 -80.84 -87.53
N TYR A 54 19.01 -81.60 -87.69
CA TYR A 54 19.65 -82.35 -86.62
C TYR A 54 21.12 -81.95 -86.47
N VAL A 55 21.64 -82.08 -85.25
CA VAL A 55 23.07 -82.00 -84.95
C VAL A 55 23.55 -83.32 -84.36
N PHE A 56 24.80 -83.69 -84.60
CA PHE A 56 25.38 -84.87 -83.98
C PHE A 56 25.54 -84.64 -82.46
N GLY A 57 24.80 -85.40 -81.66
CA GLY A 57 24.81 -85.36 -80.20
C GLY A 57 25.88 -86.25 -79.56
N GLY A 58 26.39 -87.25 -80.29
CA GLY A 58 27.48 -88.11 -79.83
C GLY A 58 27.28 -89.59 -80.19
N TRP A 59 28.32 -90.39 -79.93
CA TRP A 59 28.30 -91.84 -80.04
C TRP A 59 27.92 -92.48 -78.70
N SER A 60 27.24 -93.62 -78.74
CA SER A 60 27.02 -94.50 -77.59
C SER A 60 27.16 -95.97 -77.96
N GLY A 61 27.22 -96.85 -76.97
CA GLY A 61 27.50 -98.28 -77.15
C GLY A 61 29.00 -98.54 -76.97
N ASP A 62 29.58 -99.32 -77.88
CA ASP A 62 31.00 -99.67 -77.85
C ASP A 62 31.93 -98.55 -78.34
N LEU A 63 31.35 -97.44 -78.80
CA LEU A 63 32.02 -96.16 -79.04
C LEU A 63 31.28 -95.07 -78.27
N GLY A 64 32.04 -94.22 -77.56
CA GLY A 64 31.49 -93.11 -76.79
C GLY A 64 32.12 -91.77 -77.15
N GLY A 65 31.47 -90.69 -76.74
CA GLY A 65 31.96 -89.32 -76.91
C GLY A 65 31.45 -88.64 -78.18
N SER A 66 31.88 -87.41 -78.41
CA SER A 66 31.34 -86.52 -79.45
C SER A 66 32.29 -86.31 -80.64
N ALA A 67 33.41 -87.03 -80.70
CA ALA A 67 34.35 -86.91 -81.81
C ALA A 67 33.68 -87.38 -83.11
N ASN A 68 33.66 -86.53 -84.13
CA ASN A 68 33.08 -86.87 -85.43
C ASN A 68 33.95 -86.28 -86.55
N PRO A 69 34.65 -87.10 -87.36
CA PRO A 69 34.69 -88.56 -87.33
C PRO A 69 35.39 -89.15 -86.09
N ALA A 70 35.08 -90.40 -85.75
CA ALA A 70 35.72 -91.17 -84.68
C ALA A 70 36.25 -92.51 -85.20
N THR A 71 37.29 -93.07 -84.59
CA THR A 71 37.89 -94.36 -85.00
C THR A 71 37.63 -95.45 -83.97
N LEU A 72 37.32 -96.66 -84.41
CA LEU A 72 37.07 -97.83 -83.57
C LEU A 72 37.87 -99.04 -84.07
N LEU A 73 38.68 -99.65 -83.21
CA LEU A 73 39.33 -100.93 -83.50
C LEU A 73 38.30 -102.06 -83.35
N LEU A 74 38.20 -102.91 -84.38
CA LEU A 74 37.27 -104.02 -84.36
C LEU A 74 37.94 -105.31 -83.87
N ASP A 75 38.17 -105.38 -82.56
CA ASP A 75 38.79 -106.53 -81.86
C ASP A 75 37.77 -107.52 -81.25
N ALA A 76 36.49 -107.23 -81.42
CA ALA A 76 35.32 -108.05 -81.07
C ALA A 76 34.11 -107.55 -81.88
N ASP A 77 32.98 -108.26 -81.85
CA ASP A 77 31.72 -107.70 -82.35
C ASP A 77 31.38 -106.41 -81.56
N LYS A 78 31.08 -105.31 -82.26
CA LYS A 78 30.79 -103.99 -81.66
C LYS A 78 29.42 -103.47 -82.12
N ASN A 79 28.71 -102.80 -81.22
CA ASN A 79 27.48 -102.06 -81.50
C ASN A 79 27.69 -100.58 -81.19
N VAL A 80 27.55 -99.72 -82.19
CA VAL A 80 27.68 -98.28 -82.02
C VAL A 80 26.40 -97.59 -82.46
N THR A 81 25.91 -96.69 -81.62
CA THR A 81 24.77 -95.83 -81.94
C THR A 81 25.24 -94.39 -82.14
N ALA A 82 24.89 -93.78 -83.27
CA ALA A 82 24.98 -92.33 -83.43
C ALA A 82 23.70 -91.66 -82.92
N ILE A 83 23.84 -90.68 -82.03
CA ILE A 83 22.73 -89.88 -81.53
C ILE A 83 22.72 -88.55 -82.27
N PHE A 84 21.58 -88.21 -82.86
CA PHE A 84 21.33 -86.95 -83.54
C PHE A 84 20.20 -86.21 -82.79
N ILE A 85 20.48 -84.97 -82.38
CA ILE A 85 19.56 -84.13 -81.61
C ILE A 85 18.85 -83.19 -82.58
N ALA A 86 17.51 -83.19 -82.57
CA ALA A 86 16.73 -82.28 -83.39
C ALA A 86 16.95 -80.83 -82.93
N GLN A 87 17.05 -79.90 -83.86
CA GLN A 87 17.19 -78.48 -83.62
C GLN A 87 15.97 -77.71 -84.11
N PHE A 88 15.51 -76.74 -83.30
CA PHE A 88 14.35 -75.93 -83.58
C PHE A 88 14.67 -74.44 -83.51
N GLN A 89 14.10 -73.66 -84.41
CA GLN A 89 14.27 -72.21 -84.47
C GLN A 89 13.19 -71.49 -83.64
N LEU A 90 13.59 -70.49 -82.85
CA LEU A 90 12.71 -69.54 -82.18
C LEU A 90 12.74 -68.18 -82.89
N VAL A 91 11.60 -67.79 -83.46
CA VAL A 91 11.36 -66.46 -84.02
C VAL A 91 10.74 -65.58 -82.94
N ILE A 92 11.29 -64.37 -82.75
CA ILE A 92 10.79 -63.40 -81.77
C ILE A 92 10.45 -62.12 -82.53
N ASP A 93 9.19 -61.74 -82.47
CA ASP A 93 8.65 -60.53 -83.05
C ASP A 93 8.21 -59.54 -81.95
N THR A 94 8.18 -58.26 -82.29
CA THR A 94 7.66 -57.20 -81.42
C THR A 94 6.60 -56.39 -82.15
N VAL A 95 5.52 -56.04 -81.45
CA VAL A 95 4.52 -55.07 -81.91
C VAL A 95 4.52 -53.91 -80.93
N GLY A 96 4.73 -52.68 -81.41
CA GLY A 96 4.91 -51.50 -80.56
C GLY A 96 6.36 -51.31 -80.09
N ALA A 97 6.58 -50.36 -79.18
CA ALA A 97 7.93 -49.96 -78.75
C ALA A 97 8.40 -50.75 -77.52
N GLY A 98 9.31 -51.69 -77.75
CA GLY A 98 9.96 -52.48 -76.70
C GLY A 98 10.92 -53.50 -77.30
N ALA A 99 11.73 -54.11 -76.45
CA ALA A 99 12.69 -55.15 -76.83
C ALA A 99 12.36 -56.47 -76.13
N ILE A 100 12.71 -57.60 -76.76
CA ILE A 100 12.63 -58.93 -76.14
C ILE A 100 14.00 -59.60 -76.24
N THR A 101 14.50 -60.10 -75.12
CA THR A 101 15.75 -60.89 -75.04
C THR A 101 15.44 -62.35 -74.71
N ALA A 102 16.22 -63.28 -75.26
CA ALA A 102 16.12 -64.71 -74.99
C ALA A 102 17.34 -65.22 -74.22
N THR A 103 17.13 -66.12 -73.26
CA THR A 103 18.20 -66.75 -72.48
C THR A 103 17.96 -68.27 -72.40
N PRO A 104 18.89 -69.13 -72.85
CA PRO A 104 20.15 -68.78 -73.52
C PRO A 104 19.92 -68.12 -74.89
N ASP A 105 20.79 -67.19 -75.29
CA ASP A 105 20.79 -66.61 -76.64
C ASP A 105 21.75 -67.42 -77.51
N THR A 106 21.21 -68.18 -78.46
CA THR A 106 22.01 -68.98 -79.40
C THR A 106 22.09 -68.27 -80.74
N SER A 107 23.18 -68.51 -81.48
CA SER A 107 23.33 -67.96 -82.83
C SER A 107 22.16 -68.41 -83.72
N GLY A 108 21.43 -67.45 -84.28
CA GLY A 108 20.25 -67.71 -85.11
C GLY A 108 19.02 -68.20 -84.33
N ARG A 109 19.05 -68.20 -82.99
CA ARG A 109 17.98 -68.70 -82.10
C ARG A 109 17.57 -70.13 -82.44
N ILE A 110 18.56 -70.95 -82.75
CA ILE A 110 18.41 -72.39 -83.00
C ILE A 110 18.78 -73.11 -81.71
N TYR A 111 17.91 -73.99 -81.25
CA TYR A 111 18.03 -74.68 -79.97
C TYR A 111 17.84 -76.17 -80.15
N ASP A 112 18.62 -76.94 -79.41
CA ASP A 112 18.42 -78.38 -79.30
C ASP A 112 17.04 -78.67 -78.70
N SER A 113 16.43 -79.78 -79.12
CA SER A 113 15.11 -80.18 -78.68
C SER A 113 15.02 -80.23 -77.15
N LEU A 114 13.91 -79.75 -76.61
CA LEU A 114 13.61 -79.63 -75.18
C LEU A 114 14.41 -78.55 -74.43
N THR A 115 15.20 -77.72 -75.11
CA THR A 115 15.83 -76.55 -74.47
C THR A 115 14.76 -75.61 -73.92
N VAL A 116 14.92 -75.18 -72.67
CA VAL A 116 14.07 -74.19 -72.01
C VAL A 116 14.67 -72.80 -72.25
N VAL A 117 13.92 -71.93 -72.92
CA VAL A 117 14.32 -70.55 -73.24
C VAL A 117 13.46 -69.58 -72.42
N THR A 118 14.11 -68.66 -71.71
CA THR A 118 13.45 -67.60 -70.97
C THR A 118 13.45 -66.31 -71.78
N LEU A 119 12.29 -65.70 -71.95
CA LEU A 119 12.05 -64.47 -72.70
C LEU A 119 11.76 -63.32 -71.75
N SER A 120 12.54 -62.25 -71.82
CA SER A 120 12.31 -61.02 -71.03
C SER A 120 12.00 -59.87 -71.96
N ALA A 121 10.84 -59.25 -71.73
CA ALA A 121 10.41 -58.05 -72.43
C ALA A 121 10.85 -56.79 -71.66
N ALA A 122 11.39 -55.82 -72.37
CA ALA A 122 11.73 -54.49 -71.86
C ALA A 122 10.92 -53.45 -72.65
N PRO A 123 9.79 -52.94 -72.11
CA PRO A 123 9.04 -51.86 -72.73
C PRO A 123 9.89 -50.60 -72.89
N ALA A 124 9.69 -49.84 -73.97
CA ALA A 124 10.28 -48.50 -74.10
C ALA A 124 9.63 -47.50 -73.11
N PRO A 125 10.27 -46.35 -72.79
CA PRO A 125 9.64 -45.30 -71.98
C PRO A 125 8.25 -44.93 -72.52
N GLY A 126 7.25 -44.88 -71.64
CA GLY A 126 5.85 -44.61 -72.00
C GLY A 126 5.08 -45.82 -72.54
N TYR A 127 5.65 -47.04 -72.53
CA TYR A 127 4.99 -48.28 -72.95
C TYR A 127 4.99 -49.33 -71.84
N TYR A 128 4.04 -50.27 -71.91
CA TYR A 128 4.02 -51.48 -71.09
C TYR A 128 3.80 -52.72 -71.97
N LEU A 129 4.23 -53.89 -71.52
CA LEU A 129 3.92 -55.16 -72.19
C LEU A 129 2.44 -55.48 -71.99
N SER A 130 1.64 -55.38 -73.06
CA SER A 130 0.21 -55.72 -73.00
C SER A 130 -0.03 -57.23 -73.00
N GLY A 131 0.93 -58.01 -73.53
CA GLY A 131 0.96 -59.46 -73.44
C GLY A 131 1.81 -60.13 -74.53
N TRP A 132 1.95 -61.45 -74.40
CA TRP A 132 2.56 -62.35 -75.36
C TRP A 132 1.51 -63.00 -76.27
N SER A 133 1.91 -63.35 -77.49
CA SER A 133 1.11 -64.11 -78.46
C SER A 133 1.99 -65.04 -79.30
N GLY A 134 1.39 -65.93 -80.10
CA GLY A 134 2.08 -66.99 -80.83
C GLY A 134 2.16 -68.27 -79.99
N ASP A 135 3.36 -68.82 -79.81
CA ASP A 135 3.63 -69.98 -78.94
C ASP A 135 3.67 -69.64 -77.43
N LEU A 136 3.45 -68.37 -77.06
CA LEU A 136 3.24 -67.89 -75.69
C LEU A 136 1.91 -67.15 -75.57
N SER A 137 1.41 -67.01 -74.34
CA SER A 137 0.22 -66.23 -74.01
C SER A 137 0.36 -65.57 -72.64
N GLY A 138 -0.57 -64.66 -72.30
CA GLY A 138 -0.58 -63.98 -71.00
C GLY A 138 0.38 -62.77 -70.95
N ARG A 139 0.71 -62.33 -69.73
CA ARG A 139 1.47 -61.09 -69.47
C ARG A 139 2.74 -61.31 -68.64
N ASP A 140 3.06 -62.56 -68.34
CA ASP A 140 4.18 -62.89 -67.47
C ASP A 140 5.49 -62.40 -68.10
N ASN A 141 6.29 -61.66 -67.35
CA ASN A 141 7.55 -61.13 -67.83
C ASN A 141 8.60 -61.22 -66.70
N PRO A 142 9.60 -62.12 -66.80
CA PRO A 142 9.93 -62.96 -67.95
C PRO A 142 8.96 -64.15 -68.17
N ALA A 143 8.83 -64.61 -69.41
CA ALA A 143 8.08 -65.80 -69.82
C ALA A 143 9.03 -66.96 -70.19
N VAL A 144 8.57 -68.21 -70.12
CA VAL A 144 9.39 -69.40 -70.40
C VAL A 144 8.78 -70.24 -71.52
N ILE A 145 9.60 -70.71 -72.47
CA ILE A 145 9.18 -71.52 -73.61
C ILE A 145 10.11 -72.73 -73.80
N ILE A 146 9.55 -73.91 -74.11
CA ILE A 146 10.31 -75.15 -74.33
C ILE A 146 10.39 -75.43 -75.83
N MET A 147 11.60 -75.58 -76.38
CA MET A 147 11.85 -75.80 -77.80
C MET A 147 11.60 -77.25 -78.21
N ASN A 148 10.35 -77.61 -78.47
CA ASN A 148 9.93 -78.94 -78.94
C ASN A 148 9.45 -78.98 -80.41
N ALA A 149 9.42 -77.81 -81.05
CA ALA A 149 9.13 -77.56 -82.47
C ALA A 149 9.71 -76.18 -82.81
N ASN A 150 9.71 -75.78 -84.09
CA ASN A 150 9.94 -74.37 -84.43
C ASN A 150 8.85 -73.52 -83.77
N LYS A 151 9.24 -72.42 -83.13
CA LYS A 151 8.33 -71.56 -82.37
C LYS A 151 8.40 -70.12 -82.82
N THR A 152 7.28 -69.43 -82.78
CA THR A 152 7.20 -67.98 -83.02
C THR A 152 6.48 -67.33 -81.85
N VAL A 153 7.09 -66.30 -81.27
CA VAL A 153 6.52 -65.52 -80.17
C VAL A 153 6.50 -64.04 -80.53
N THR A 154 5.44 -63.35 -80.15
CA THR A 154 5.31 -61.92 -80.36
C THR A 154 4.97 -61.23 -79.04
N GLY A 155 5.82 -60.29 -78.60
CA GLY A 155 5.50 -59.39 -77.48
C GLY A 155 4.83 -58.12 -78.00
N THR A 156 3.65 -57.82 -77.47
CA THR A 156 2.94 -56.58 -77.81
C THR A 156 3.14 -55.55 -76.71
N PHE A 157 3.62 -54.37 -77.07
CA PHE A 157 3.82 -53.21 -76.21
C PHE A 157 2.79 -52.14 -76.54
N GLN A 158 2.04 -51.68 -75.55
CA GLN A 158 1.05 -50.61 -75.68
C GLN A 158 1.51 -49.36 -74.93
N GLN A 159 1.19 -48.19 -75.47
CA GLN A 159 1.50 -46.91 -74.82
C GLN A 159 0.68 -46.76 -73.54
N LEU A 160 1.27 -46.22 -72.48
CA LEU A 160 0.57 -45.79 -71.28
C LEU A 160 -0.41 -44.65 -71.64
N PRO A 161 -1.60 -44.59 -71.04
CA PRO A 161 -2.52 -43.49 -71.28
C PRO A 161 -1.95 -42.19 -70.70
N ASP A 162 -2.12 -41.10 -71.45
CA ASP A 162 -1.77 -39.75 -71.03
C ASP A 162 -2.96 -39.06 -70.37
N PHE A 163 -2.72 -38.35 -69.27
CA PHE A 163 -3.73 -37.54 -68.58
C PHE A 163 -3.27 -36.10 -68.41
N ASN A 164 -4.25 -35.19 -68.40
CA ASN A 164 -4.00 -33.77 -68.16
C ASN A 164 -3.90 -33.46 -66.66
N LEU A 165 -3.06 -32.46 -66.33
CA LEU A 165 -3.06 -31.79 -65.03
C LEU A 165 -3.36 -30.31 -65.26
N SER A 166 -4.51 -29.84 -64.81
CA SER A 166 -4.87 -28.42 -64.83
C SER A 166 -4.59 -27.75 -63.48
N THR A 167 -3.92 -26.60 -63.49
CA THR A 167 -3.65 -25.82 -62.28
C THR A 167 -4.39 -24.49 -62.29
N THR A 168 -5.01 -24.12 -61.17
CA THR A 168 -5.69 -22.82 -60.98
C THR A 168 -5.09 -22.08 -59.79
N VAL A 169 -5.02 -20.75 -59.85
CA VAL A 169 -4.63 -19.91 -58.71
C VAL A 169 -5.86 -19.13 -58.24
N ASN A 170 -6.16 -19.21 -56.95
CA ASN A 170 -7.19 -18.41 -56.29
C ASN A 170 -6.52 -17.44 -55.31
N GLY A 171 -6.51 -16.15 -55.61
CA GLY A 171 -5.70 -15.14 -54.92
C GLY A 171 -4.51 -14.66 -55.76
N ALA A 172 -3.49 -14.08 -55.13
CA ALA A 172 -2.27 -13.60 -55.82
C ALA A 172 -1.05 -14.48 -55.49
N GLY A 173 -0.53 -15.13 -56.53
CA GLY A 173 0.58 -16.07 -56.46
C GLY A 173 0.72 -16.89 -57.75
N ASN A 174 1.55 -17.92 -57.73
CA ASN A 174 1.75 -18.83 -58.87
C ASN A 174 1.95 -20.29 -58.42
N ILE A 175 1.79 -21.21 -59.37
CA ILE A 175 2.07 -22.65 -59.22
C ILE A 175 3.17 -23.03 -60.21
N THR A 176 4.17 -23.78 -59.76
CA THR A 176 5.18 -24.40 -60.61
C THR A 176 5.11 -25.93 -60.49
N LEU A 177 5.38 -26.63 -61.60
CA LEU A 177 5.27 -28.09 -61.73
C LEU A 177 6.65 -28.72 -61.98
N ASN A 178 6.94 -29.83 -61.31
CA ASN A 178 8.13 -30.63 -61.54
C ASN A 178 7.79 -32.14 -61.58
N PRO A 179 7.95 -32.85 -62.72
CA PRO A 179 8.43 -32.34 -64.01
C PRO A 179 7.48 -31.29 -64.63
N PRO A 180 8.01 -30.29 -65.36
CA PRO A 180 7.18 -29.26 -66.00
C PRO A 180 6.36 -29.87 -67.14
N GLY A 181 5.15 -29.36 -67.35
CA GLY A 181 4.25 -29.86 -68.37
C GLY A 181 2.79 -29.61 -68.00
N GLY A 182 1.91 -30.42 -68.57
CA GLY A 182 0.47 -30.43 -68.25
C GLY A 182 -0.24 -31.69 -68.77
N VAL A 183 0.53 -32.62 -69.35
CA VAL A 183 0.10 -33.92 -69.82
C VAL A 183 1.19 -34.91 -69.41
N TYR A 184 0.80 -35.98 -68.71
CA TYR A 184 1.72 -36.97 -68.17
C TYR A 184 1.14 -38.37 -68.34
N ASP A 185 2.01 -39.37 -68.46
CA ASP A 185 1.57 -40.76 -68.47
C ASP A 185 0.98 -41.16 -67.11
N SER A 186 0.19 -42.24 -67.12
CA SER A 186 -0.55 -42.73 -65.95
C SER A 186 0.30 -43.16 -64.74
N THR A 187 1.62 -43.02 -64.80
CA THR A 187 2.56 -43.42 -63.74
C THR A 187 3.38 -42.25 -63.20
N THR A 188 3.24 -41.06 -63.78
CA THR A 188 4.04 -39.90 -63.40
C THR A 188 3.58 -39.32 -62.07
N VAL A 189 4.52 -39.04 -61.17
CA VAL A 189 4.29 -38.23 -59.96
C VAL A 189 4.80 -36.82 -60.21
N VAL A 190 3.93 -35.83 -60.08
CA VAL A 190 4.24 -34.41 -60.28
C VAL A 190 4.28 -33.71 -58.94
N THR A 191 5.35 -32.97 -58.65
CA THR A 191 5.45 -32.07 -57.50
C THR A 191 4.98 -30.67 -57.87
N LEU A 192 4.04 -30.12 -57.10
CA LEU A 192 3.49 -28.79 -57.23
C LEU A 192 4.04 -27.87 -56.14
N THR A 193 4.51 -26.68 -56.51
CA THR A 193 4.99 -25.65 -55.58
C THR A 193 4.21 -24.37 -55.77
N ALA A 194 3.53 -23.90 -54.73
CA ALA A 194 2.83 -22.62 -54.67
C ALA A 194 3.77 -21.52 -54.16
N THR A 195 3.85 -20.38 -54.84
CA THR A 195 4.60 -19.19 -54.39
C THR A 195 3.64 -18.01 -54.28
N ALA A 196 3.53 -17.42 -53.10
CA ALA A 196 2.66 -16.27 -52.87
C ALA A 196 3.31 -14.98 -53.41
N ASP A 197 2.50 -14.08 -53.96
CA ASP A 197 2.95 -12.73 -54.31
C ASP A 197 3.17 -11.88 -53.05
N SER A 198 3.89 -10.75 -53.19
CA SER A 198 4.10 -9.81 -52.09
C SER A 198 2.76 -9.34 -51.51
N GLY A 199 2.61 -9.42 -50.19
CA GLY A 199 1.36 -9.07 -49.52
C GLY A 199 0.31 -10.18 -49.48
N TYR A 200 0.63 -11.42 -49.88
CA TYR A 200 -0.24 -12.59 -49.80
C TYR A 200 0.46 -13.77 -49.10
N ALA A 201 -0.32 -14.70 -48.54
CA ALA A 201 0.16 -15.96 -47.98
C ALA A 201 -0.56 -17.15 -48.64
N PHE A 202 0.16 -18.24 -48.87
CA PHE A 202 -0.43 -19.51 -49.28
C PHE A 202 -1.30 -20.09 -48.16
N THR A 203 -2.55 -20.38 -48.45
CA THR A 203 -3.54 -20.87 -47.47
C THR A 203 -3.95 -22.32 -47.70
N GLY A 204 -3.40 -22.98 -48.72
CA GLY A 204 -3.58 -24.42 -48.95
C GLY A 204 -3.98 -24.80 -50.38
N TRP A 205 -3.85 -26.09 -50.67
CA TRP A 205 -4.30 -26.71 -51.91
C TRP A 205 -5.77 -27.12 -51.85
N SER A 206 -6.41 -27.21 -53.02
CA SER A 206 -7.76 -27.77 -53.20
C SER A 206 -7.88 -28.43 -54.58
N GLY A 207 -8.91 -29.27 -54.78
CA GLY A 207 -9.04 -30.13 -55.97
C GLY A 207 -8.46 -31.52 -55.70
N ASP A 208 -7.59 -32.02 -56.58
CA ASP A 208 -6.92 -33.31 -56.44
C ASP A 208 -5.73 -33.29 -55.46
N LEU A 209 -5.35 -32.11 -54.94
CA LEU A 209 -4.51 -31.95 -53.75
C LEU A 209 -5.28 -31.22 -52.65
N SER A 210 -4.84 -31.39 -51.41
CA SER A 210 -5.47 -30.74 -50.24
C SER A 210 -4.46 -30.46 -49.13
N GLY A 211 -4.81 -29.56 -48.22
CA GLY A 211 -3.98 -29.25 -47.06
C GLY A 211 -2.92 -28.18 -47.34
N LEU A 212 -1.96 -28.06 -46.42
CA LEU A 212 -1.00 -26.94 -46.34
C LEU A 212 0.43 -27.31 -46.77
N ALA A 213 0.69 -28.58 -47.10
CA ALA A 213 2.01 -29.02 -47.52
C ALA A 213 2.41 -28.31 -48.82
N ASN A 214 3.54 -27.64 -48.85
CA ASN A 214 4.01 -26.91 -50.03
C ASN A 214 5.55 -26.89 -50.05
N PRO A 215 6.21 -27.56 -51.01
CA PRO A 215 5.64 -28.30 -52.14
C PRO A 215 4.90 -29.60 -51.75
N ASP A 216 4.01 -30.09 -52.63
CA ASP A 216 3.28 -31.36 -52.47
C ASP A 216 3.25 -32.18 -53.78
N SER A 217 3.13 -33.51 -53.70
CA SER A 217 3.24 -34.43 -54.85
C SER A 217 1.94 -35.14 -55.18
N LEU A 218 1.64 -35.26 -56.47
CA LEU A 218 0.41 -35.87 -57.01
C LEU A 218 0.74 -36.95 -58.05
N LEU A 219 0.21 -38.16 -57.85
CA LEU A 219 0.23 -39.22 -58.88
C LEU A 219 -0.82 -38.92 -59.96
N ILE A 220 -0.40 -38.93 -61.22
CA ILE A 220 -1.27 -38.71 -62.37
C ILE A 220 -1.80 -40.06 -62.87
N ASP A 221 -2.84 -40.58 -62.23
CA ASP A 221 -3.54 -41.83 -62.61
C ASP A 221 -4.87 -41.59 -63.34
N GLY A 222 -5.18 -40.33 -63.64
CA GLY A 222 -6.37 -39.84 -64.32
C GLY A 222 -6.24 -38.35 -64.61
N HIS A 223 -7.24 -37.76 -65.26
CA HIS A 223 -7.33 -36.29 -65.41
C HIS A 223 -7.37 -35.63 -64.02
N LYS A 224 -6.41 -34.76 -63.71
CA LYS A 224 -6.28 -34.08 -62.42
C LYS A 224 -6.45 -32.58 -62.54
N SER A 225 -7.00 -31.95 -61.50
CA SER A 225 -7.10 -30.50 -61.35
C SER A 225 -6.73 -30.05 -59.93
N VAL A 226 -5.77 -29.14 -59.81
CA VAL A 226 -5.30 -28.60 -58.52
C VAL A 226 -5.44 -27.08 -58.48
N THR A 227 -5.88 -26.53 -57.36
CA THR A 227 -5.94 -25.09 -57.10
C THR A 227 -5.07 -24.71 -55.89
N ALA A 228 -4.16 -23.74 -56.06
CA ALA A 228 -3.46 -23.09 -54.95
C ALA A 228 -4.27 -21.88 -54.46
N ASN A 229 -4.55 -21.83 -53.17
CA ASN A 229 -5.26 -20.71 -52.55
C ASN A 229 -4.27 -19.77 -51.86
N PHE A 230 -4.46 -18.47 -52.06
CA PHE A 230 -3.69 -17.40 -51.45
C PHE A 230 -4.63 -16.34 -50.88
N SER A 231 -4.31 -15.83 -49.69
CA SER A 231 -5.06 -14.75 -49.04
C SER A 231 -4.15 -13.55 -48.80
N PRO A 232 -4.64 -12.29 -48.87
CA PRO A 232 -3.85 -11.13 -48.48
C PRO A 232 -3.32 -11.26 -47.04
N LEU A 233 -2.10 -10.77 -46.81
CA LEU A 233 -1.54 -10.53 -45.48
C LEU A 233 -2.26 -9.30 -44.89
N GLN A 234 -2.92 -9.44 -43.74
CA GLN A 234 -3.54 -8.31 -43.04
C GLN A 234 -2.47 -7.32 -42.58
N VAL A 235 -2.62 -6.04 -42.94
CA VAL A 235 -1.80 -4.95 -42.38
C VAL A 235 -2.43 -4.51 -41.07
N LEU A 236 -1.79 -4.89 -39.97
CA LEU A 236 -2.14 -4.43 -38.63
C LEU A 236 -1.33 -3.18 -38.27
N PHE A 237 -2.00 -2.16 -37.76
CA PHE A 237 -1.37 -0.99 -37.15
C PHE A 237 -1.48 -1.05 -35.64
N THR A 238 -0.40 -0.67 -34.95
CA THR A 238 -0.36 -0.68 -33.48
C THR A 238 -0.86 0.65 -32.92
N LEU A 239 -1.74 0.60 -31.91
CA LEU A 239 -2.10 1.76 -31.10
C LEU A 239 -1.44 1.62 -29.72
N THR A 240 -0.51 2.52 -29.42
CA THR A 240 0.09 2.65 -28.09
C THR A 240 -0.70 3.69 -27.30
N VAL A 241 -1.06 3.36 -26.06
CA VAL A 241 -1.76 4.28 -25.16
C VAL A 241 -0.98 4.40 -23.86
N ASP A 242 -0.56 5.63 -23.55
CA ASP A 242 0.12 5.98 -22.33
C ASP A 242 -0.79 6.82 -21.43
N THR A 243 -0.52 6.81 -20.13
CA THR A 243 -1.18 7.69 -19.16
C THR A 243 -0.13 8.55 -18.44
N SER A 244 -0.45 9.82 -18.24
CA SER A 244 0.31 10.76 -17.40
C SER A 244 -0.58 11.17 -16.23
N GLY A 245 -0.20 10.82 -15.01
CA GLY A 245 -1.07 10.89 -13.83
C GLY A 245 -1.82 9.58 -13.58
N SER A 246 -2.75 9.57 -12.62
CA SER A 246 -3.52 8.38 -12.22
C SER A 246 -4.87 8.30 -12.93
N GLY A 247 -5.06 7.20 -13.64
CA GLY A 247 -6.25 6.88 -14.41
C GLY A 247 -5.95 5.80 -15.44
N SER A 248 -6.97 5.39 -16.19
CA SER A 248 -6.88 4.37 -17.22
C SER A 248 -7.57 4.81 -18.51
N VAL A 249 -7.26 4.14 -19.61
CA VAL A 249 -7.92 4.37 -20.90
C VAL A 249 -8.54 3.07 -21.38
N GLN A 250 -9.84 3.11 -21.63
CA GLN A 250 -10.57 2.00 -22.22
C GLN A 250 -10.66 2.17 -23.74
N LEU A 251 -10.37 1.09 -24.47
CA LEU A 251 -10.41 1.05 -25.93
C LEU A 251 -11.63 0.27 -26.43
N ASN A 252 -12.29 0.78 -27.46
CA ASN A 252 -13.35 0.09 -28.18
C ASN A 252 -13.19 0.24 -29.71
N PRO A 253 -12.93 -0.84 -30.46
CA PRO A 253 -12.73 -2.22 -29.99
C PRO A 253 -11.48 -2.37 -29.09
N PRO A 254 -11.48 -3.29 -28.11
CA PRO A 254 -10.33 -3.53 -27.24
C PRO A 254 -9.18 -4.19 -28.01
N GLY A 255 -7.94 -3.86 -27.67
CA GLY A 255 -6.75 -4.41 -28.32
C GLY A 255 -5.61 -3.41 -28.34
N GLY A 256 -4.60 -3.68 -29.17
CA GLY A 256 -3.48 -2.78 -29.42
C GLY A 256 -2.91 -2.90 -30.84
N ALA A 257 -3.50 -3.77 -31.66
CA ALA A 257 -3.19 -3.94 -33.07
C ALA A 257 -4.51 -4.10 -33.83
N TYR A 258 -4.72 -3.29 -34.86
CA TYR A 258 -5.99 -3.16 -35.57
C TYR A 258 -5.77 -3.20 -37.07
N ASP A 259 -6.74 -3.73 -37.80
CA ASP A 259 -6.75 -3.65 -39.26
C ASP A 259 -6.75 -2.18 -39.70
N SER A 260 -6.09 -1.90 -40.83
CA SER A 260 -6.18 -0.59 -41.49
C SER A 260 -7.64 -0.13 -41.65
N ALA A 261 -7.87 1.16 -41.43
CA ALA A 261 -9.18 1.85 -41.40
C ALA A 261 -10.11 1.50 -40.22
N THR A 262 -9.67 0.73 -39.23
CA THR A 262 -10.43 0.54 -37.98
C THR A 262 -10.58 1.88 -37.24
N VAL A 263 -11.80 2.23 -36.81
CA VAL A 263 -12.03 3.37 -35.91
C VAL A 263 -11.96 2.88 -34.48
N VAL A 264 -11.06 3.45 -33.68
CA VAL A 264 -10.90 3.11 -32.25
C VAL A 264 -11.39 4.28 -31.42
N THR A 265 -12.31 4.01 -30.50
CA THR A 265 -12.77 4.98 -29.48
C THR A 265 -11.98 4.79 -28.21
N LEU A 266 -11.45 5.88 -27.67
CA LEU A 266 -10.69 5.98 -26.43
C LEU A 266 -11.54 6.70 -25.37
N THR A 267 -11.75 6.04 -24.23
CA THR A 267 -12.43 6.62 -23.07
C THR A 267 -11.45 6.70 -21.91
N ALA A 268 -11.08 7.92 -21.51
CA ALA A 268 -10.29 8.14 -20.30
C ALA A 268 -11.18 7.97 -19.06
N LEU A 269 -10.67 7.22 -18.09
CA LEU A 269 -11.32 6.90 -16.82
C LEU A 269 -10.37 7.37 -15.70
N PRO A 270 -10.56 8.59 -15.15
CA PRO A 270 -9.76 9.07 -14.03
C PRO A 270 -9.90 8.18 -12.81
N ASP A 271 -8.81 7.98 -12.06
CA ASP A 271 -8.88 7.34 -10.75
C ASP A 271 -9.46 8.33 -9.70
N SER A 272 -9.85 7.80 -8.53
CA SER A 272 -10.36 8.64 -7.42
C SER A 272 -9.35 9.72 -7.05
N GLY A 273 -9.81 10.97 -6.93
CA GLY A 273 -8.95 12.12 -6.64
C GLY A 273 -8.33 12.79 -7.88
N PHE A 274 -8.62 12.31 -9.09
CA PHE A 274 -8.11 12.87 -10.34
C PHE A 274 -9.24 13.24 -11.30
N TYR A 275 -8.97 14.17 -12.22
CA TYR A 275 -9.81 14.45 -13.38
C TYR A 275 -9.02 14.32 -14.68
N PHE A 276 -9.73 14.06 -15.77
CA PHE A 276 -9.14 14.02 -17.11
C PHE A 276 -8.92 15.45 -17.63
N ASP A 277 -7.66 15.80 -17.89
CA ASP A 277 -7.25 17.13 -18.40
C ASP A 277 -7.34 17.19 -19.92
N GLY A 278 -6.90 16.14 -20.61
CA GLY A 278 -6.97 16.06 -22.07
C GLY A 278 -6.08 14.99 -22.68
N TRP A 279 -6.25 14.79 -23.99
CA TRP A 279 -5.43 13.93 -24.83
C TRP A 279 -4.24 14.68 -25.43
N SER A 280 -3.16 13.94 -25.73
CA SER A 280 -2.03 14.40 -26.54
C SER A 280 -1.47 13.25 -27.41
N GLY A 281 -0.61 13.58 -28.38
CA GLY A 281 -0.11 12.63 -29.38
C GLY A 281 -0.97 12.66 -30.65
N ASP A 282 -1.49 11.52 -31.06
CA ASP A 282 -2.39 11.39 -32.21
C ASP A 282 -3.86 11.80 -31.92
N LEU A 283 -4.18 12.13 -30.66
CA LEU A 283 -5.41 12.84 -30.24
C LEU A 283 -5.05 14.15 -29.53
N SER A 284 -6.02 15.06 -29.40
CA SER A 284 -5.78 16.34 -28.72
C SER A 284 -7.03 16.90 -28.06
N GLY A 285 -6.85 17.62 -26.96
CA GLY A 285 -7.91 18.37 -26.29
C GLY A 285 -8.72 17.54 -25.27
N PRO A 286 -9.74 18.14 -24.64
CA PRO A 286 -10.41 17.58 -23.46
C PRO A 286 -11.61 16.68 -23.77
N ALA A 287 -11.92 16.41 -25.05
CA ALA A 287 -13.08 15.59 -25.40
C ALA A 287 -12.91 14.16 -24.88
N ASN A 288 -13.88 13.65 -24.11
CA ASN A 288 -13.82 12.29 -23.56
C ASN A 288 -15.21 11.67 -23.50
N PRO A 289 -15.48 10.56 -24.21
CA PRO A 289 -14.57 9.82 -25.10
C PRO A 289 -14.23 10.55 -26.40
N ASP A 290 -13.13 10.14 -27.05
CA ASP A 290 -12.70 10.62 -28.39
C ASP A 290 -12.27 9.43 -29.28
N SER A 291 -12.18 9.62 -30.60
CA SER A 291 -11.93 8.54 -31.56
C SER A 291 -10.93 8.89 -32.65
N LEU A 292 -10.19 7.89 -33.13
CA LEU A 292 -9.26 8.02 -34.25
C LEU A 292 -9.42 6.87 -35.24
N VAL A 293 -8.94 7.07 -36.48
CA VAL A 293 -8.91 6.05 -37.54
C VAL A 293 -7.50 5.48 -37.64
N MET A 294 -7.35 4.15 -37.66
CA MET A 294 -6.07 3.47 -37.79
C MET A 294 -5.61 3.42 -39.26
N ASP A 295 -4.92 4.47 -39.72
CA ASP A 295 -4.26 4.57 -41.04
C ASP A 295 -2.73 4.44 -40.99
N SER A 296 -2.16 4.44 -39.79
CA SER A 296 -0.77 4.14 -39.43
C SER A 296 -0.72 3.60 -38.00
N SER A 297 0.45 3.14 -37.52
CA SER A 297 0.65 3.01 -36.07
C SER A 297 0.53 4.38 -35.41
N LYS A 298 -0.11 4.44 -34.23
CA LYS A 298 -0.44 5.67 -33.50
C LYS A 298 -0.08 5.57 -32.02
N SER A 299 0.18 6.71 -31.39
CA SER A 299 0.41 6.85 -29.96
C SER A 299 -0.44 7.97 -29.37
N VAL A 300 -1.18 7.67 -28.30
CA VAL A 300 -2.02 8.64 -27.58
C VAL A 300 -1.65 8.62 -26.11
N THR A 301 -1.54 9.81 -25.49
CA THR A 301 -1.38 9.94 -24.05
C THR A 301 -2.61 10.61 -23.43
N ALA A 302 -3.23 9.97 -22.44
CA ALA A 302 -4.23 10.61 -21.57
C ALA A 302 -3.54 11.31 -20.40
N THR A 303 -3.80 12.59 -20.20
CA THR A 303 -3.33 13.32 -19.01
C THR A 303 -4.43 13.42 -17.96
N PHE A 304 -4.13 12.93 -16.76
CA PHE A 304 -4.95 13.04 -15.55
C PHE A 304 -4.24 13.97 -14.57
N ARG A 305 -4.99 14.90 -13.97
CA ARG A 305 -4.48 15.81 -12.94
C ARG A 305 -5.22 15.59 -11.64
N GLU A 306 -4.53 15.77 -10.52
CA GLU A 306 -5.13 15.74 -9.19
C GLU A 306 -6.23 16.82 -9.09
N LEU A 307 -7.34 16.47 -8.43
CA LEU A 307 -8.35 17.44 -8.02
C LEU A 307 -7.69 18.40 -7.01
N PRO A 308 -7.93 19.72 -7.12
CA PRO A 308 -7.39 20.65 -6.15
C PRO A 308 -7.99 20.40 -4.76
N ASP A 309 -7.15 20.46 -3.74
CA ASP A 309 -7.55 20.42 -2.34
C ASP A 309 -7.97 21.80 -1.85
N PHE A 310 -9.00 21.84 -1.02
CA PHE A 310 -9.47 23.03 -0.35
C PHE A 310 -9.57 22.84 1.16
N VAL A 311 -9.27 23.91 1.88
CA VAL A 311 -9.30 23.95 3.34
C VAL A 311 -10.68 24.39 3.82
N LEU A 312 -11.28 23.61 4.72
CA LEU A 312 -12.44 23.99 5.51
C LEU A 312 -11.99 24.34 6.93
N THR A 313 -12.08 25.63 7.26
CA THR A 313 -11.86 26.11 8.63
C THR A 313 -13.20 26.21 9.34
N VAL A 314 -13.28 25.68 10.57
CA VAL A 314 -14.46 25.84 11.42
C VAL A 314 -14.14 26.67 12.66
N THR A 315 -15.12 27.46 13.12
CA THR A 315 -14.98 28.27 14.34
C THR A 315 -16.27 28.22 15.15
N ASP A 316 -16.19 27.77 16.39
CA ASP A 316 -17.29 27.80 17.34
C ASP A 316 -17.33 29.14 18.10
N SER A 317 -18.55 29.60 18.40
CA SER A 317 -18.78 30.75 19.24
C SER A 317 -19.78 30.38 20.32
N GLY A 318 -19.30 30.13 21.54
CA GLY A 318 -20.11 29.74 22.70
C GLY A 318 -19.96 28.25 23.07
N PRO A 319 -20.82 27.75 23.99
CA PRO A 319 -20.70 26.41 24.55
C PRO A 319 -21.27 25.32 23.62
N GLY A 320 -20.46 24.88 22.66
CA GLY A 320 -20.78 23.80 21.72
C GLY A 320 -19.59 23.52 20.80
N THR A 321 -19.69 22.47 19.99
CA THR A 321 -18.64 22.08 19.05
C THR A 321 -19.19 21.84 17.64
N ILE A 322 -18.32 21.87 16.64
CA ILE A 322 -18.64 21.51 15.25
C ILE A 322 -17.96 20.18 14.93
N VAL A 323 -18.73 19.22 14.44
CA VAL A 323 -18.24 17.92 13.96
C VAL A 323 -18.34 17.88 12.44
N LEU A 324 -17.26 17.42 11.79
CA LEU A 324 -17.16 17.28 10.34
C LEU A 324 -17.24 15.81 9.94
N ASP A 325 -18.01 15.52 8.89
CA ASP A 325 -18.06 14.20 8.25
C ASP A 325 -18.00 14.36 6.72
N PRO A 326 -16.93 13.92 6.03
CA PRO A 326 -15.75 13.25 6.60
C PRO A 326 -14.88 14.18 7.46
N PRO A 327 -14.12 13.66 8.45
CA PRO A 327 -13.18 14.45 9.23
C PRO A 327 -11.92 14.78 8.40
N GLY A 328 -11.26 15.91 8.65
CA GLY A 328 -9.94 16.18 8.04
C GLY A 328 -9.65 17.64 7.70
N GLY A 329 -10.67 18.50 7.58
CA GLY A 329 -10.49 19.94 7.34
C GLY A 329 -9.83 20.33 6.00
N ILE A 330 -9.39 19.35 5.21
CA ILE A 330 -8.85 19.49 3.86
C ILE A 330 -9.53 18.43 3.00
N TYR A 331 -10.09 18.84 1.87
CA TYR A 331 -10.90 17.97 1.02
C TYR A 331 -10.72 18.32 -0.45
N ASP A 332 -10.87 17.34 -1.34
CA ASP A 332 -10.84 17.59 -2.78
C ASP A 332 -12.04 18.45 -3.24
N SER A 333 -11.89 19.05 -4.42
CA SER A 333 -12.87 19.99 -5.01
C SER A 333 -14.30 19.47 -5.21
N THR A 334 -14.53 18.17 -5.02
CA THR A 334 -15.83 17.51 -5.23
C THR A 334 -16.46 17.01 -3.94
N THR A 335 -15.71 17.05 -2.84
CA THR A 335 -16.15 16.50 -1.55
C THR A 335 -17.31 17.32 -0.99
N THR A 336 -18.39 16.64 -0.65
CA THR A 336 -19.47 17.22 0.17
C THR A 336 -19.21 16.87 1.63
N VAL A 337 -19.01 17.88 2.46
CA VAL A 337 -18.79 17.73 3.91
C VAL A 337 -20.10 18.02 4.63
N THR A 338 -20.50 17.11 5.51
CA THR A 338 -21.59 17.34 6.48
C THR A 338 -21.00 18.00 7.72
N VAL A 339 -21.54 19.15 8.09
CA VAL A 339 -21.21 19.86 9.33
C VAL A 339 -22.35 19.72 10.34
N THR A 340 -22.01 19.29 11.55
CA THR A 340 -22.98 19.08 12.64
C THR A 340 -22.60 19.94 13.83
N ALA A 341 -23.50 20.84 14.24
CA ALA A 341 -23.33 21.60 15.47
C ALA A 341 -23.83 20.75 16.65
N VAL A 342 -23.01 20.60 17.68
CA VAL A 342 -23.34 19.83 18.88
C VAL A 342 -23.31 20.80 20.07
N PRO A 343 -24.48 21.33 20.49
CA PRO A 343 -24.55 22.16 21.69
C PRO A 343 -24.13 21.35 22.93
N GLU A 344 -23.42 21.99 23.85
CA GLU A 344 -23.27 21.43 25.19
C GLU A 344 -24.62 21.31 25.91
N TYR A 345 -24.65 20.55 27.01
CA TYR A 345 -25.87 20.36 27.78
C TYR A 345 -26.46 21.70 28.27
N GLY A 346 -27.70 21.97 27.88
CA GLY A 346 -28.43 23.21 28.21
C GLY A 346 -28.10 24.40 27.30
N ALA A 347 -27.16 24.26 26.36
CA ALA A 347 -26.92 25.24 25.30
C ALA A 347 -27.87 25.02 24.13
N THR A 348 -28.10 26.08 23.36
CA THR A 348 -28.91 26.07 22.13
C THR A 348 -28.03 26.48 20.96
N PHE A 349 -28.10 25.72 19.86
CA PHE A 349 -27.52 26.14 18.58
C PHE A 349 -28.33 27.30 18.00
N LEU A 350 -27.67 28.42 17.74
CA LEU A 350 -28.29 29.63 17.18
C LEU A 350 -28.34 29.60 15.66
N GLY A 351 -27.33 29.03 15.01
CA GLY A 351 -27.21 29.00 13.56
C GLY A 351 -25.77 28.99 13.07
N TRP A 352 -25.63 28.77 11.77
CA TRP A 352 -24.36 28.81 11.04
C TRP A 352 -24.03 30.22 10.55
N GLY A 353 -22.74 30.49 10.38
CA GLY A 353 -22.20 31.69 9.73
C GLY A 353 -21.01 31.36 8.82
N GLY A 354 -20.48 32.40 8.16
CA GLY A 354 -19.44 32.25 7.14
C GLY A 354 -20.01 31.79 5.80
N ASP A 355 -19.44 30.73 5.22
CA ASP A 355 -19.89 30.11 3.97
C ASP A 355 -21.13 29.22 4.13
N LEU A 356 -21.69 29.14 5.34
CA LEU A 356 -23.02 28.61 5.62
C LEU A 356 -23.90 29.67 6.30
N SER A 357 -25.21 29.45 6.25
CA SER A 357 -26.18 30.30 6.93
C SER A 357 -27.41 29.49 7.39
N GLY A 358 -28.21 30.10 8.27
CA GLY A 358 -29.44 29.50 8.78
C GLY A 358 -29.22 28.56 9.97
N SER A 359 -30.28 27.88 10.40
CA SER A 359 -30.31 27.10 11.64
C SER A 359 -30.51 25.59 11.41
N THR A 360 -30.43 25.11 10.17
CA THR A 360 -30.56 23.70 9.83
C THR A 360 -29.34 22.94 10.35
N ASN A 361 -29.55 21.91 11.16
CA ASN A 361 -28.47 21.15 11.79
C ASN A 361 -28.82 19.64 11.80
N PRO A 362 -28.03 18.77 11.17
CA PRO A 362 -26.80 19.04 10.41
C PRO A 362 -27.04 19.79 9.08
N SER A 363 -25.97 20.36 8.52
CA SER A 363 -25.95 21.02 7.20
C SER A 363 -24.84 20.46 6.32
N THR A 364 -24.86 20.71 5.00
CA THR A 364 -23.85 20.23 4.06
C THR A 364 -23.20 21.37 3.28
N VAL A 365 -21.93 21.18 2.91
CA VAL A 365 -21.15 22.12 2.11
C VAL A 365 -20.32 21.36 1.06
N ILE A 366 -20.36 21.80 -0.20
CA ILE A 366 -19.50 21.26 -1.26
C ILE A 366 -18.19 22.05 -1.26
N MET A 367 -17.04 21.38 -1.23
CA MET A 367 -15.73 22.02 -1.19
C MET A 367 -15.30 22.48 -2.58
N ASP A 368 -15.93 23.52 -3.13
CA ASP A 368 -15.56 24.12 -4.44
C ASP A 368 -14.54 25.28 -4.32
N GLY A 369 -14.00 25.49 -3.12
CA GLY A 369 -13.07 26.55 -2.76
C GLY A 369 -12.70 26.43 -1.28
N ASN A 370 -11.73 27.23 -0.81
CA ASN A 370 -11.47 27.34 0.63
C ASN A 370 -12.69 27.94 1.32
N LYS A 371 -13.09 27.36 2.45
CA LYS A 371 -14.29 27.76 3.19
C LYS A 371 -14.04 28.03 4.66
N GLN A 372 -14.79 28.97 5.21
CA GLN A 372 -14.86 29.25 6.64
C GLN A 372 -16.31 29.14 7.12
N ILE A 373 -16.56 28.24 8.07
CA ILE A 373 -17.87 28.03 8.67
C ILE A 373 -17.79 28.35 10.15
N SER A 374 -18.77 29.08 10.67
CA SER A 374 -18.92 29.27 12.11
C SER A 374 -20.25 28.75 12.64
N ALA A 375 -20.28 28.36 13.90
CA ALA A 375 -21.50 27.98 14.62
C ALA A 375 -21.67 28.84 15.86
N GLY A 376 -22.84 29.47 16.00
CA GLY A 376 -23.22 30.19 17.20
C GLY A 376 -23.93 29.27 18.19
N PHE A 377 -23.50 29.29 19.44
CA PHE A 377 -24.15 28.60 20.56
C PHE A 377 -24.47 29.61 21.66
N TYR A 378 -25.60 29.42 22.32
CA TYR A 378 -26.02 30.25 23.44
C TYR A 378 -26.54 29.40 24.59
N LYS A 379 -26.05 29.69 25.80
CA LYS A 379 -26.57 29.15 27.05
C LYS A 379 -26.91 30.32 27.95
N ALA A 380 -28.18 30.43 28.35
CA ALA A 380 -28.60 31.46 29.28
C ALA A 380 -28.07 31.14 30.70
N PRO A 381 -27.67 32.16 31.48
CA PRO A 381 -27.36 32.00 32.90
C PRO A 381 -28.47 31.25 33.65
N ALA A 382 -28.09 30.23 34.40
CA ALA A 382 -29.00 29.43 35.20
C ALA A 382 -28.66 29.49 36.69
N TYR A 383 -29.68 29.25 37.51
CA TYR A 383 -29.55 29.16 38.96
C TYR A 383 -29.59 27.69 39.37
N TYR A 384 -28.46 27.18 39.82
CA TYR A 384 -28.27 25.79 40.23
C TYR A 384 -28.26 25.67 41.76
N THR A 385 -29.07 24.75 42.28
CA THR A 385 -29.07 24.39 43.70
C THR A 385 -28.65 22.94 43.85
N TRP A 386 -27.78 22.65 44.81
CA TRP A 386 -27.44 21.27 45.12
C TRP A 386 -28.61 20.50 45.75
N ASN A 387 -28.93 19.32 45.22
CA ASN A 387 -30.19 18.60 45.45
C ASN A 387 -30.27 17.82 46.77
N SER A 388 -29.17 17.22 47.24
CA SER A 388 -28.97 16.57 48.55
C SER A 388 -27.90 15.47 48.45
N GLY A 389 -27.41 15.01 49.60
CA GLY A 389 -26.27 14.09 49.73
C GLY A 389 -24.94 14.76 49.37
N ALA A 390 -23.85 14.28 49.98
CA ALA A 390 -22.52 14.69 49.55
C ALA A 390 -22.23 14.17 48.12
N GLY A 391 -21.33 14.84 47.39
CA GLY A 391 -20.95 14.39 46.06
C GLY A 391 -19.96 15.30 45.35
N ASP A 392 -19.61 14.88 44.13
CA ASP A 392 -18.69 15.57 43.24
C ASP A 392 -19.42 16.69 42.49
N TRP A 393 -18.88 17.91 42.52
CA TRP A 393 -19.38 19.08 41.78
C TRP A 393 -19.69 18.76 40.31
N GLU A 394 -18.93 17.84 39.72
CA GLU A 394 -19.05 17.40 38.33
C GLU A 394 -20.24 16.47 38.04
N ASP A 395 -21.01 16.05 39.03
CA ASP A 395 -22.20 15.23 38.81
C ASP A 395 -23.39 16.13 38.41
N PRO A 396 -23.79 16.18 37.11
CA PRO A 396 -24.88 17.04 36.66
C PRO A 396 -26.21 16.68 37.30
N THR A 397 -26.38 15.46 37.84
CA THR A 397 -27.62 15.01 38.47
C THR A 397 -27.78 15.52 39.91
N LYS A 398 -26.69 16.00 40.51
CA LYS A 398 -26.70 16.57 41.87
C LYS A 398 -27.16 18.01 41.91
N TRP A 399 -27.27 18.67 40.76
CA TRP A 399 -27.76 20.04 40.65
C TRP A 399 -29.23 20.07 40.20
N SER A 400 -29.99 21.07 40.66
CA SER A 400 -31.30 21.41 40.12
C SER A 400 -31.29 22.85 39.61
N PRO A 401 -31.62 23.09 38.32
CA PRO A 401 -31.90 22.06 37.31
C PRO A 401 -30.68 21.16 37.08
N ASN A 402 -30.87 19.95 36.53
CA ASN A 402 -29.74 19.08 36.21
C ASN A 402 -28.76 19.82 35.27
N GLY A 403 -27.47 19.63 35.47
CA GLY A 403 -26.40 20.32 34.74
C GLY A 403 -25.32 20.85 35.68
N ILE A 404 -24.12 21.07 35.15
CA ILE A 404 -22.99 21.57 35.94
C ILE A 404 -22.97 23.10 35.83
N PRO A 405 -22.94 23.85 36.95
CA PRO A 405 -22.83 25.31 36.92
C PRO A 405 -21.50 25.75 36.29
N GLY A 406 -21.57 26.70 35.35
CA GLY A 406 -20.42 27.29 34.67
C GLY A 406 -20.24 28.79 34.93
N PRO A 407 -19.36 29.47 34.16
CA PRO A 407 -18.91 30.84 34.44
C PRO A 407 -20.00 31.91 34.46
N GLY A 408 -21.12 31.69 33.76
CA GLY A 408 -22.27 32.60 33.76
C GLY A 408 -23.34 32.26 34.80
N ASP A 409 -23.18 31.19 35.55
CA ASP A 409 -24.24 30.60 36.37
C ASP A 409 -24.12 30.96 37.85
N THR A 410 -25.24 30.81 38.57
CA THR A 410 -25.27 30.84 40.03
C THR A 410 -25.24 29.43 40.59
N ALA A 411 -24.30 29.12 41.47
CA ALA A 411 -24.24 27.86 42.21
C ALA A 411 -24.58 28.08 43.68
N GLN A 412 -25.59 27.36 44.19
CA GLN A 412 -25.95 27.35 45.61
C GLN A 412 -25.64 26.01 46.26
N VAL A 413 -24.83 26.05 47.33
CA VAL A 413 -24.51 24.91 48.18
C VAL A 413 -25.11 25.09 49.57
N LYS A 414 -25.86 24.07 50.04
CA LYS A 414 -26.54 24.05 51.34
C LYS A 414 -26.71 22.63 51.85
N ASN A 415 -26.76 22.44 53.17
CA ASN A 415 -27.04 21.18 53.87
C ASN A 415 -26.10 19.98 53.62
N VAL A 416 -25.10 20.08 52.74
CA VAL A 416 -24.20 18.98 52.39
C VAL A 416 -22.80 19.48 52.03
N GLN A 417 -21.83 18.56 52.03
CA GLN A 417 -20.52 18.78 51.45
C GLN A 417 -20.52 18.50 49.94
N VAL A 418 -20.04 19.46 49.17
CA VAL A 418 -19.75 19.34 47.73
C VAL A 418 -18.24 19.32 47.54
N THR A 419 -17.73 18.33 46.83
CA THR A 419 -16.30 18.17 46.57
C THR A 419 -15.96 18.66 45.17
N LEU A 420 -15.01 19.58 45.04
CA LEU A 420 -14.52 20.08 43.77
C LEU A 420 -13.31 19.26 43.28
N ASN A 421 -13.49 18.45 42.24
CA ASN A 421 -12.45 17.58 41.69
C ASN A 421 -11.76 18.14 40.43
N SER A 422 -12.26 19.24 39.86
CA SER A 422 -11.64 19.94 38.73
C SER A 422 -11.76 21.46 38.90
N ASP A 423 -10.84 22.21 38.29
CA ASP A 423 -10.91 23.68 38.33
C ASP A 423 -12.21 24.18 37.69
N ARG A 424 -12.89 25.10 38.37
CA ARG A 424 -14.20 25.61 37.95
C ARG A 424 -14.33 27.10 38.13
N GLU A 425 -15.25 27.66 37.37
CA GLU A 425 -15.66 29.03 37.48
C GLU A 425 -17.18 29.15 37.53
N VAL A 426 -17.67 30.09 38.35
CA VAL A 426 -19.07 30.48 38.44
C VAL A 426 -19.22 31.99 38.50
N SER A 427 -20.36 32.51 38.06
CA SER A 427 -20.68 33.94 38.21
C SER A 427 -20.98 34.24 39.68
N VAL A 428 -21.87 33.45 40.29
CA VAL A 428 -22.27 33.63 41.68
C VAL A 428 -22.12 32.32 42.46
N LEU A 429 -21.48 32.38 43.63
CA LEU A 429 -21.49 31.29 44.61
C LEU A 429 -22.29 31.71 45.84
N ILE A 430 -23.25 30.89 46.25
CA ILE A 430 -24.04 31.08 47.47
C ILE A 430 -23.79 29.91 48.41
N LEU A 431 -23.12 30.17 49.53
CA LEU A 431 -22.89 29.19 50.60
C LEU A 431 -23.83 29.50 51.77
N ARG A 432 -24.66 28.51 52.12
CA ARG A 432 -25.68 28.59 53.18
C ARG A 432 -25.44 27.53 54.26
N ALA A 433 -26.25 27.60 55.32
CA ALA A 433 -26.15 26.72 56.48
C ALA A 433 -26.11 25.23 56.09
N GLY A 434 -25.22 24.50 56.76
CA GLY A 434 -24.93 23.09 56.52
C GLY A 434 -24.25 22.78 55.17
N GLY A 435 -24.03 23.77 54.29
CA GLY A 435 -23.27 23.59 53.06
C GLY A 435 -21.78 23.60 53.34
N ALA A 436 -21.02 22.70 52.72
CA ALA A 436 -19.57 22.73 52.75
C ALA A 436 -18.99 22.62 51.33
N LEU A 437 -17.99 23.45 51.02
CA LEU A 437 -17.23 23.37 49.78
C LEU A 437 -15.85 22.75 50.06
N GLY A 438 -15.60 21.56 49.53
CA GLY A 438 -14.36 20.80 49.68
C GLY A 438 -13.61 20.59 48.36
N GLY A 439 -12.68 19.64 48.37
CA GLY A 439 -11.84 19.27 47.23
C GLY A 439 -10.56 20.11 47.09
N GLY A 440 -9.60 19.57 46.34
CA GLY A 440 -8.23 20.10 46.22
C GLY A 440 -7.99 21.07 45.06
N THR A 441 -9.04 21.46 44.33
CA THR A 441 -8.93 22.28 43.10
C THR A 441 -9.42 23.73 43.30
N THR A 442 -9.29 24.56 42.26
CA THR A 442 -9.61 25.99 42.30
C THR A 442 -11.05 26.25 41.86
N LEU A 443 -11.80 27.00 42.67
CA LEU A 443 -13.08 27.61 42.28
C LEU A 443 -12.92 29.12 42.15
N THR A 444 -13.13 29.67 40.95
CA THR A 444 -13.12 31.10 40.68
C THR A 444 -14.53 31.66 40.62
N ILE A 445 -14.78 32.76 41.33
CA ILE A 445 -16.09 33.40 41.42
C ILE A 445 -15.98 34.78 40.77
N ARG A 446 -16.75 35.01 39.69
CA ARG A 446 -16.59 36.19 38.83
C ARG A 446 -17.32 37.44 39.34
N ASP A 447 -18.56 37.29 39.83
CA ASP A 447 -19.42 38.43 40.13
C ASP A 447 -19.76 38.55 41.62
N SER A 448 -20.22 37.47 42.27
CA SER A 448 -20.58 37.55 43.69
C SER A 448 -20.39 36.26 44.47
N LEU A 449 -19.71 36.36 45.61
CA LEU A 449 -19.75 35.36 46.66
C LEU A 449 -20.71 35.81 47.77
N GLN A 450 -21.69 34.97 48.11
CA GLN A 450 -22.59 35.16 49.25
C GLN A 450 -22.32 34.07 50.28
N TRP A 451 -21.49 34.39 51.28
CA TRP A 451 -21.13 33.46 52.36
C TRP A 451 -21.92 33.81 53.62
N THR A 452 -23.09 33.17 53.75
CA THR A 452 -24.07 33.43 54.82
C THR A 452 -24.02 32.42 55.95
N SER A 453 -23.39 31.27 55.73
CA SER A 453 -23.08 30.19 56.68
C SER A 453 -22.39 29.08 55.86
N GLY A 454 -22.06 27.96 56.49
CA GLY A 454 -21.39 26.84 55.83
C GLY A 454 -19.87 27.00 55.78
N ASP A 455 -19.19 25.91 55.43
CA ASP A 455 -17.75 25.75 55.62
C ASP A 455 -17.02 25.63 54.28
N MET A 456 -15.79 26.11 54.24
CA MET A 456 -14.85 25.86 53.15
C MET A 456 -13.75 24.95 53.69
N VAL A 457 -13.63 23.75 53.15
CA VAL A 457 -12.77 22.67 53.65
C VAL A 457 -11.81 22.18 52.57
N ASP A 458 -10.88 21.29 52.97
CA ASP A 458 -9.85 20.67 52.14
C ASP A 458 -8.83 21.66 51.53
N SER A 459 -7.80 21.15 50.87
CA SER A 459 -6.64 21.94 50.41
C SER A 459 -6.86 22.79 49.16
N GLY A 460 -8.09 22.90 48.67
CA GLY A 460 -8.40 23.65 47.45
C GLY A 460 -8.26 25.17 47.61
N ARG A 461 -8.65 25.89 46.56
CA ARG A 461 -8.57 27.34 46.52
C ARG A 461 -9.88 27.98 46.07
N THR A 462 -10.35 28.99 46.79
CA THR A 462 -11.49 29.82 46.40
C THR A 462 -10.95 31.18 45.97
N VAL A 463 -11.15 31.56 44.71
CA VAL A 463 -10.70 32.84 44.16
C VAL A 463 -11.89 33.77 44.02
N ILE A 464 -11.82 34.92 44.69
CA ILE A 464 -12.72 36.06 44.48
C ILE A 464 -12.06 36.90 43.38
N ASP A 465 -12.60 36.84 42.16
CA ASP A 465 -12.00 37.50 41.00
C ASP A 465 -12.08 39.03 41.10
N THR A 466 -11.35 39.76 40.25
CA THR A 466 -11.19 41.22 40.37
C THR A 466 -12.51 42.01 40.32
N ALA A 467 -13.52 41.54 39.57
CA ALA A 467 -14.84 42.17 39.52
C ALA A 467 -15.81 41.66 40.62
N CYS A 468 -15.40 40.63 41.37
CA CYS A 468 -16.27 39.94 42.31
C CYS A 468 -16.41 40.71 43.62
N ILE A 469 -17.65 40.80 44.11
CA ILE A 469 -17.96 41.28 45.46
C ILE A 469 -18.35 40.10 46.33
N ALA A 470 -17.47 39.75 47.26
CA ALA A 470 -17.69 38.72 48.27
C ALA A 470 -18.29 39.31 49.54
N ARG A 471 -19.55 38.96 49.83
CA ARG A 471 -20.24 39.35 51.06
C ARG A 471 -20.22 38.21 52.08
N ILE A 472 -19.45 38.40 53.14
CA ILE A 472 -19.34 37.49 54.27
C ILE A 472 -20.29 38.00 55.36
N SER A 473 -21.46 37.38 55.44
CA SER A 473 -22.63 37.87 56.19
C SER A 473 -23.25 36.77 57.04
N HIS A 474 -22.41 36.05 57.79
CA HIS A 474 -22.82 34.85 58.52
C HIS A 474 -23.67 35.06 59.77
N GLY A 475 -24.09 36.31 60.05
CA GLY A 475 -24.75 36.67 61.31
C GLY A 475 -23.91 36.20 62.50
N ASP A 476 -24.55 35.66 63.53
CA ASP A 476 -23.87 35.12 64.72
C ASP A 476 -23.35 33.67 64.53
N ASN A 477 -23.51 33.08 63.35
CA ASN A 477 -23.03 31.72 63.09
C ASN A 477 -21.50 31.69 63.04
N THR A 478 -20.94 30.52 63.32
CA THR A 478 -19.54 30.23 62.99
C THR A 478 -19.44 29.77 61.54
N ILE A 479 -18.42 30.26 60.82
CA ILE A 479 -18.00 29.74 59.51
C ILE A 479 -16.56 29.27 59.59
N ASP A 480 -16.24 28.16 58.94
CA ASP A 480 -14.89 27.62 58.92
C ASP A 480 -14.22 27.79 57.54
N LEU A 481 -12.96 28.23 57.56
CA LEU A 481 -11.99 28.02 56.50
C LEU A 481 -10.95 27.02 57.02
N ASN A 482 -10.98 25.80 56.48
CA ASN A 482 -10.22 24.67 57.00
C ASN A 482 -9.33 24.07 55.91
N LEU A 483 -8.01 24.22 56.03
CA LEU A 483 -6.98 23.81 55.06
C LEU A 483 -7.07 24.52 53.69
N ARG A 484 -8.18 25.20 53.40
CA ARG A 484 -8.46 25.86 52.13
C ARG A 484 -7.82 27.25 52.06
N THR A 485 -7.46 27.66 50.85
CA THR A 485 -7.00 29.03 50.58
C THR A 485 -8.15 29.88 50.04
N LEU A 486 -8.40 31.04 50.65
CA LEU A 486 -9.26 32.09 50.11
C LEU A 486 -8.37 33.19 49.50
N GLU A 487 -8.41 33.35 48.20
CA GLU A 487 -7.62 34.33 47.45
C GLU A 487 -8.52 35.47 46.97
N ASN A 488 -8.39 36.63 47.60
CA ASN A 488 -9.13 37.84 47.24
C ASN A 488 -8.34 38.68 46.23
N LYS A 489 -8.90 38.83 45.01
CA LYS A 489 -8.44 39.78 43.98
C LYS A 489 -9.43 40.93 43.74
N GLY A 490 -10.66 40.80 44.27
CA GLY A 490 -11.75 41.77 44.15
C GLY A 490 -12.02 42.49 45.47
N GLU A 491 -13.29 42.55 45.86
CA GLU A 491 -13.74 43.17 47.11
C GLU A 491 -14.36 42.13 48.05
N VAL A 492 -13.80 41.97 49.24
CA VAL A 492 -14.44 41.29 50.37
C VAL A 492 -15.10 42.35 51.25
N ILE A 493 -16.37 42.14 51.56
CA ILE A 493 -17.15 42.89 52.53
C ILE A 493 -17.51 41.93 53.67
N TRP A 494 -16.92 42.13 54.84
CA TRP A 494 -17.23 41.37 56.04
C TRP A 494 -18.22 42.13 56.94
N GLU A 495 -19.44 41.59 57.02
CA GLU A 495 -20.58 42.14 57.75
C GLU A 495 -21.18 41.13 58.75
N GLY A 496 -20.54 39.98 58.95
CA GLY A 496 -20.91 38.99 59.96
C GLY A 496 -20.47 39.41 61.37
N THR A 497 -21.20 38.94 62.39
CA THR A 497 -20.97 39.23 63.81
C THR A 497 -20.46 38.03 64.61
N GLY A 498 -20.59 36.83 64.07
CA GLY A 498 -20.11 35.58 64.65
C GLY A 498 -18.61 35.38 64.47
N VAL A 499 -18.17 34.13 64.65
CA VAL A 499 -16.76 33.77 64.58
C VAL A 499 -16.41 33.20 63.20
N TRP A 500 -15.38 33.73 62.56
CA TRP A 500 -14.80 33.11 61.36
C TRP A 500 -13.51 32.40 61.76
N LYS A 501 -13.46 31.08 61.63
CA LYS A 501 -12.33 30.26 62.07
C LYS A 501 -11.40 29.89 60.93
N LEU A 502 -10.10 30.06 61.15
CA LEU A 502 -9.04 29.50 60.30
C LEU A 502 -8.44 28.27 60.99
N LYS A 503 -8.45 27.13 60.28
CA LYS A 503 -8.01 25.83 60.77
C LYS A 503 -7.05 25.16 59.78
N ASN A 504 -6.17 24.32 60.28
CA ASN A 504 -5.29 23.42 59.53
C ASN A 504 -4.51 24.12 58.40
N GLN A 505 -3.84 25.23 58.70
CA GLN A 505 -3.07 26.04 57.75
C GLN A 505 -3.92 26.67 56.63
N ALA A 506 -5.17 27.00 56.92
CA ALA A 506 -5.99 27.82 56.02
C ALA A 506 -5.34 29.18 55.78
N ASN A 507 -5.44 29.71 54.55
CA ASN A 507 -4.81 30.97 54.19
C ASN A 507 -5.83 31.94 53.60
N ILE A 508 -5.73 33.21 53.98
CA ILE A 508 -6.41 34.31 53.31
C ILE A 508 -5.34 35.19 52.66
N TYR A 509 -5.43 35.36 51.34
CA TYR A 509 -4.59 36.30 50.59
C TYR A 509 -5.42 37.48 50.12
N ASN A 510 -5.11 38.68 50.58
CA ASN A 510 -5.64 39.91 50.02
C ASN A 510 -4.62 40.46 49.01
N ARG A 511 -4.83 40.19 47.72
CA ARG A 511 -3.86 40.44 46.64
C ARG A 511 -3.69 41.94 46.33
N PRO A 512 -2.64 42.34 45.58
CA PRO A 512 -2.46 43.72 45.14
C PRO A 512 -3.71 44.24 44.42
N GLY A 513 -4.17 45.44 44.80
CA GLY A 513 -5.38 46.07 44.26
C GLY A 513 -6.71 45.57 44.84
N ALA A 514 -6.70 44.46 45.60
CA ALA A 514 -7.90 43.94 46.25
C ALA A 514 -8.26 44.74 47.51
N VAL A 515 -9.54 44.71 47.88
CA VAL A 515 -10.07 45.37 49.08
C VAL A 515 -10.67 44.33 50.01
N PHE A 516 -10.33 44.40 51.29
CA PHE A 516 -10.97 43.65 52.37
C PHE A 516 -11.55 44.65 53.37
N ASP A 517 -12.86 44.84 53.35
CA ASP A 517 -13.59 45.84 54.10
C ASP A 517 -14.39 45.21 55.25
N ILE A 518 -14.01 45.54 56.48
CA ILE A 518 -14.65 45.09 57.71
C ILE A 518 -15.67 46.15 58.11
N ARG A 519 -16.94 45.78 58.14
CA ARG A 519 -18.07 46.69 58.41
C ARG A 519 -18.82 46.38 59.71
N ARG A 520 -18.42 45.34 60.43
CA ARG A 520 -18.97 44.96 61.74
C ARG A 520 -17.85 44.62 62.72
N ASP A 521 -18.23 44.51 63.99
CA ASP A 521 -17.37 43.99 65.05
C ASP A 521 -17.49 42.46 65.02
N GLY A 522 -16.40 41.74 65.27
CA GLY A 522 -16.32 40.30 65.05
C GLY A 522 -14.95 39.70 65.33
N ILE A 523 -14.82 38.40 65.16
CA ILE A 523 -13.60 37.65 65.48
C ILE A 523 -13.21 36.77 64.29
N LEU A 524 -11.99 36.98 63.80
CA LEU A 524 -11.28 36.06 62.92
C LEU A 524 -10.36 35.22 63.82
N ASP A 525 -10.81 34.02 64.15
CA ASP A 525 -10.27 33.16 65.20
C ASP A 525 -9.24 32.16 64.65
N PHE A 526 -8.11 32.05 65.34
CA PHE A 526 -7.06 31.07 65.09
C PHE A 526 -7.24 29.89 66.04
N VAL A 527 -7.63 28.73 65.50
CA VAL A 527 -7.82 27.54 66.34
C VAL A 527 -6.47 26.90 66.65
N LYS A 528 -5.90 27.25 67.82
CA LYS A 528 -4.54 26.88 68.26
C LYS A 528 -4.25 25.38 68.20
N ASP A 529 -5.23 24.55 68.56
CA ASP A 529 -5.08 23.09 68.58
C ASP A 529 -5.09 22.45 67.17
N LEU A 530 -5.36 23.23 66.12
CA LEU A 530 -5.50 22.75 64.74
C LEU A 530 -4.53 23.43 63.77
N ASN A 531 -3.32 23.83 64.20
CA ASN A 531 -2.32 24.46 63.32
C ASN A 531 -2.83 25.71 62.55
N GLY A 532 -3.80 26.43 63.14
CA GLY A 532 -4.55 27.60 62.64
C GLY A 532 -4.38 28.04 61.18
N GLY A 533 -4.01 29.30 60.91
CA GLY A 533 -3.93 29.83 59.54
C GLY A 533 -3.33 31.24 59.44
N ASN A 534 -3.13 31.70 58.21
CA ASN A 534 -2.45 32.96 57.88
C ASN A 534 -3.39 33.96 57.21
N PHE A 535 -3.18 35.25 57.48
CA PHE A 535 -3.74 36.36 56.72
C PHE A 535 -2.60 37.18 56.12
N ILE A 536 -2.47 37.14 54.79
CA ILE A 536 -1.44 37.85 54.04
C ILE A 536 -2.08 39.01 53.30
N ASN A 537 -1.63 40.23 53.58
CA ASN A 537 -2.13 41.45 52.96
C ASN A 537 -1.10 42.09 52.02
N GLU A 538 -1.46 42.20 50.75
CA GLU A 538 -0.77 42.97 49.70
C GLU A 538 -1.69 44.06 49.11
N GLY A 539 -2.99 44.03 49.45
CA GLY A 539 -4.02 45.00 49.04
C GLY A 539 -4.42 45.95 50.18
N LEU A 540 -5.67 46.44 50.13
CA LEU A 540 -6.24 47.31 51.16
C LEU A 540 -7.09 46.51 52.15
N LEU A 541 -6.60 46.30 53.36
CA LEU A 541 -7.38 45.86 54.51
C LEU A 541 -7.90 47.07 55.28
N LYS A 542 -9.21 47.20 55.48
CA LYS A 542 -9.78 48.34 56.21
C LYS A 542 -10.93 47.95 57.12
N LYS A 543 -11.08 48.68 58.23
CA LYS A 543 -12.29 48.67 59.06
C LYS A 543 -13.02 50.00 58.90
N THR A 544 -14.17 49.99 58.25
CA THR A 544 -14.93 51.21 57.91
C THR A 544 -16.16 51.43 58.78
N ALA A 545 -16.62 50.40 59.49
CA ALA A 545 -17.77 50.49 60.40
C ALA A 545 -17.64 49.51 61.59
N GLY A 546 -18.61 49.59 62.51
CA GLY A 546 -18.51 49.00 63.85
C GLY A 546 -17.82 49.95 64.82
N THR A 547 -18.32 50.02 66.05
CA THR A 547 -17.85 50.98 67.05
C THR A 547 -16.94 50.34 68.08
N GLU A 548 -16.96 49.01 68.18
CA GLU A 548 -16.13 48.25 69.09
C GLU A 548 -14.90 47.69 68.36
N ARG A 549 -14.49 46.47 68.71
CA ARG A 549 -13.26 45.85 68.25
C ARG A 549 -13.57 44.73 67.27
N VAL A 550 -12.78 44.65 66.20
CA VAL A 550 -12.58 43.40 65.45
C VAL A 550 -11.24 42.80 65.85
N GLU A 551 -11.23 41.48 66.07
CA GLU A 551 -10.07 40.72 66.52
C GLU A 551 -9.57 39.81 65.41
N PHE A 552 -8.31 39.98 65.02
CA PHE A 552 -7.59 39.12 64.10
C PHE A 552 -6.57 38.30 64.91
N ASP A 553 -6.93 37.06 65.26
CA ASP A 553 -6.00 36.11 65.87
C ASP A 553 -5.09 35.33 64.90
N PRO A 554 -5.34 35.18 63.57
CA PRO A 554 -4.39 34.47 62.71
C PRO A 554 -3.07 35.21 62.58
N GLU A 555 -2.03 34.49 62.12
CA GLU A 555 -0.75 35.11 61.81
C GLU A 555 -0.95 36.14 60.70
N PHE A 556 -0.65 37.40 61.00
CA PHE A 556 -0.90 38.52 60.11
C PHE A 556 0.40 39.10 59.56
N THR A 557 0.45 39.22 58.24
CA THR A 557 1.58 39.81 57.52
C THR A 557 1.09 40.86 56.53
N ASN A 558 1.54 42.10 56.70
CA ASN A 558 1.31 43.16 55.74
C ASN A 558 2.54 43.32 54.84
N LEU A 559 2.52 42.77 53.64
CA LEU A 559 3.63 42.77 52.69
C LEU A 559 3.74 44.11 51.96
N ALA A 560 4.81 44.27 51.18
CA ALA A 560 5.06 45.48 50.38
C ALA A 560 3.87 45.79 49.45
N GLY A 561 3.43 47.05 49.44
CA GLY A 561 2.25 47.51 48.71
C GLY A 561 0.92 47.34 49.46
N GLY A 562 0.91 46.54 50.53
CA GLY A 562 -0.24 46.37 51.41
C GLY A 562 -0.52 47.63 52.24
N VAL A 563 -1.82 47.90 52.44
CA VAL A 563 -2.32 48.99 53.27
C VAL A 563 -3.31 48.44 54.30
N VAL A 564 -3.10 48.76 55.57
CA VAL A 564 -4.06 48.53 56.65
C VAL A 564 -4.63 49.86 57.10
N ARG A 565 -5.96 49.97 57.23
CA ARG A 565 -6.61 51.23 57.63
C ARG A 565 -7.75 51.03 58.63
N ALA A 566 -7.58 51.53 59.84
CA ALA A 566 -8.66 51.66 60.81
C ALA A 566 -9.37 53.01 60.60
N SER A 567 -10.64 52.99 60.17
CA SER A 567 -11.48 54.18 60.00
C SER A 567 -12.60 54.28 61.03
N SER A 568 -12.89 53.20 61.77
CA SER A 568 -13.88 53.17 62.84
C SER A 568 -13.52 52.09 63.87
N GLY A 569 -13.85 52.34 65.14
CA GLY A 569 -13.61 51.40 66.24
C GLY A 569 -12.14 50.97 66.37
N THR A 570 -11.92 49.75 66.81
CA THR A 570 -10.58 49.16 66.98
C THR A 570 -10.36 48.02 65.99
N LEU A 571 -9.29 48.11 65.20
CA LEU A 571 -8.75 46.99 64.41
C LEU A 571 -7.55 46.40 65.16
N ARG A 572 -7.73 45.21 65.76
CA ARG A 572 -6.71 44.57 66.60
C ARG A 572 -6.17 43.30 65.97
N PHE A 573 -4.85 43.19 65.88
CA PHE A 573 -4.12 42.00 65.46
C PHE A 573 -3.45 41.36 66.67
N GLU A 574 -3.87 40.15 67.04
CA GLU A 574 -3.32 39.42 68.20
C GLU A 574 -1.97 38.75 67.88
N ARG A 575 -1.61 38.57 66.61
CA ARG A 575 -0.36 37.91 66.23
C ARG A 575 0.31 38.58 65.03
N GLY A 576 1.48 39.18 65.28
CA GLY A 576 2.45 39.43 64.22
C GLY A 576 3.14 38.13 63.77
N ASP A 577 3.47 38.04 62.49
CA ASP A 577 4.23 36.93 61.88
C ASP A 577 5.75 37.02 62.18
N ALA A 578 6.46 35.91 61.97
CA ALA A 578 7.91 35.83 61.84
C ALA A 578 8.43 36.50 60.56
N THR A 579 7.59 36.70 59.55
CA THR A 579 7.95 37.55 58.40
C THR A 579 7.71 39.04 58.71
N PRO A 580 8.70 39.92 58.46
CA PRO A 580 8.55 41.34 58.73
C PRO A 580 7.43 41.97 57.91
N SER A 581 6.63 42.83 58.53
CA SER A 581 5.68 43.67 57.81
C SER A 581 6.42 44.78 57.06
N GLN A 582 5.99 45.03 55.82
CA GLN A 582 6.52 46.01 54.89
C GLN A 582 5.47 46.96 54.31
N GLY A 583 4.19 46.74 54.63
CA GLY A 583 3.09 47.59 54.20
C GLY A 583 2.80 48.74 55.16
N ASN A 584 1.92 49.65 54.72
CA ASN A 584 1.58 50.88 55.44
C ASN A 584 0.34 50.70 56.33
N PHE A 585 0.29 51.44 57.43
CA PHE A 585 -0.76 51.37 58.43
C PHE A 585 -1.33 52.77 58.71
N TYR A 586 -2.66 52.88 58.69
CA TYR A 586 -3.39 54.13 58.86
C TYR A 586 -4.44 54.01 59.96
N ALA A 587 -4.56 55.03 60.80
CA ALA A 587 -5.63 55.18 61.78
C ALA A 587 -6.26 56.55 61.58
N ASP A 588 -7.55 56.59 61.24
CA ASP A 588 -8.29 57.84 61.11
C ASP A 588 -8.74 58.35 62.49
N SER A 589 -9.20 59.61 62.56
CA SER A 589 -9.63 60.23 63.81
C SER A 589 -10.68 59.39 64.55
N GLY A 590 -10.43 59.11 65.83
CA GLY A 590 -11.33 58.30 66.67
C GLY A 590 -11.22 56.78 66.47
N ALA A 591 -10.44 56.31 65.50
CA ALA A 591 -10.16 54.90 65.31
C ALA A 591 -8.85 54.48 66.00
N VAL A 592 -8.74 53.19 66.31
CA VAL A 592 -7.57 52.60 66.94
C VAL A 592 -7.06 51.41 66.13
N LEU A 593 -5.76 51.35 65.90
CA LEU A 593 -5.09 50.15 65.41
C LEU A 593 -4.24 49.57 66.52
N GLN A 594 -4.49 48.29 66.86
CA GLN A 594 -3.81 47.60 67.95
C GLN A 594 -3.04 46.39 67.46
N ILE A 595 -1.88 46.15 68.07
CA ILE A 595 -1.13 44.90 67.95
C ILE A 595 -0.90 44.35 69.36
N SER A 596 -1.14 43.06 69.56
CA SER A 596 -1.08 42.35 70.85
C SER A 596 -0.37 40.99 70.72
N GLU A 597 -0.21 40.31 71.86
CA GLU A 597 0.41 38.99 72.13
C GLU A 597 1.83 38.68 71.61
N ARG A 598 2.22 39.09 70.40
CA ARG A 598 3.50 38.74 69.76
C ARG A 598 4.30 39.96 69.31
N PRO A 599 5.65 39.85 69.24
CA PRO A 599 6.48 40.93 68.70
C PRO A 599 6.06 41.34 67.29
N PHE A 600 6.16 42.63 66.99
CA PHE A 600 5.90 43.19 65.67
C PHE A 600 7.21 43.58 65.00
N TYR A 601 7.49 43.05 63.82
CA TYR A 601 8.69 43.36 63.04
C TYR A 601 8.34 44.34 61.92
N ALA A 602 8.90 45.55 62.00
CA ALA A 602 8.71 46.61 61.02
C ALA A 602 9.94 46.73 60.13
N ASP A 603 9.73 46.60 58.81
CA ASP A 603 10.74 46.76 57.77
C ASP A 603 10.18 47.63 56.64
N SER A 604 10.58 48.90 56.55
CA SER A 604 10.03 49.87 55.59
C SER A 604 8.54 50.22 55.82
N VAL A 605 8.11 50.23 57.09
CA VAL A 605 6.71 50.48 57.47
C VAL A 605 6.44 51.97 57.67
N LEU A 606 5.26 52.45 57.25
CA LEU A 606 4.71 53.75 57.62
C LEU A 606 3.51 53.61 58.56
N PHE A 607 3.53 54.33 59.68
CA PHE A 607 2.35 54.65 60.48
C PHE A 607 1.90 56.09 60.21
N SER A 608 0.61 56.26 59.89
CA SER A 608 0.06 57.54 59.46
C SER A 608 -1.39 57.79 59.91
N GLY A 609 -1.79 59.05 60.03
CA GLY A 609 -3.19 59.45 60.26
C GLY A 609 -3.51 59.80 61.72
N THR A 610 -4.60 60.53 61.95
CA THR A 610 -4.91 61.22 63.22
C THR A 610 -5.49 60.34 64.34
N GLY A 611 -5.53 59.02 64.13
CA GLY A 611 -6.00 58.05 65.12
C GLY A 611 -4.88 57.57 66.06
N LEU A 612 -5.19 56.53 66.84
CA LEU A 612 -4.25 55.94 67.78
C LEU A 612 -3.70 54.61 67.27
N PHE A 613 -2.37 54.47 67.28
CA PHE A 613 -1.68 53.20 67.12
C PHE A 613 -1.13 52.76 68.48
N ASN A 614 -1.44 51.54 68.90
CA ASN A 614 -0.98 51.05 70.20
C ASN A 614 -0.51 49.59 70.14
N LEU A 615 0.68 49.34 70.69
CA LEU A 615 1.17 47.99 70.96
C LEU A 615 0.85 47.65 72.42
N VAL A 616 -0.09 46.73 72.63
CA VAL A 616 -0.61 46.35 73.95
C VAL A 616 -0.05 45.00 74.38
N ASP A 617 -0.41 44.52 75.58
CA ASP A 617 -0.01 43.20 76.09
C ASP A 617 1.51 42.94 76.11
N LEU A 618 2.26 44.00 76.40
CA LEU A 618 3.73 44.02 76.47
C LEU A 618 4.43 43.64 75.15
N VAL A 619 3.76 43.83 74.01
CA VAL A 619 4.36 43.61 72.68
C VAL A 619 5.60 44.47 72.49
N THR A 620 6.62 43.85 71.87
CA THR A 620 7.86 44.52 71.46
C THR A 620 7.79 44.88 69.97
N LEU A 621 8.01 46.15 69.66
CA LEU A 621 8.31 46.60 68.29
C LEU A 621 9.78 46.33 67.97
N ASN A 622 10.07 45.60 66.90
CA ASN A 622 11.41 45.45 66.36
C ASN A 622 11.51 46.21 65.04
N VAL A 623 12.28 47.29 65.02
CA VAL A 623 12.55 48.05 63.79
C VAL A 623 13.83 47.51 63.16
N ILE A 624 13.70 46.97 61.95
CA ILE A 624 14.76 46.31 61.18
C ILE A 624 14.75 46.80 59.74
N GLY A 625 15.76 46.42 58.95
CA GLY A 625 15.77 46.67 57.50
C GLY A 625 15.52 48.13 57.13
N GLY A 626 14.60 48.41 56.20
CA GLY A 626 14.26 49.76 55.75
C GLY A 626 13.53 50.64 56.78
N GLY A 627 13.31 50.14 58.01
CA GLY A 627 12.97 50.96 59.16
C GLY A 627 11.47 51.25 59.35
N LEU A 628 11.18 52.24 60.18
CA LEU A 628 9.85 52.71 60.55
C LEU A 628 9.73 54.22 60.36
N VAL A 629 8.65 54.64 59.71
CA VAL A 629 8.24 56.04 59.55
C VAL A 629 6.99 56.30 60.39
N VAL A 630 7.01 57.34 61.23
CA VAL A 630 5.81 57.83 61.94
C VAL A 630 5.52 59.24 61.43
N ASP A 631 4.44 59.42 60.69
CA ASP A 631 4.08 60.71 60.11
C ASP A 631 3.57 61.72 61.14
N SER A 632 3.54 63.01 60.79
CA SER A 632 3.15 64.10 61.72
C SER A 632 1.75 63.99 62.34
N PHE A 633 0.88 63.14 61.78
CA PHE A 633 -0.49 62.99 62.24
C PHE A 633 -0.67 61.76 63.13
N ALA A 634 0.20 60.75 63.02
CA ALA A 634 0.17 59.51 63.77
C ALA A 634 0.53 59.72 65.25
N THR A 635 -0.23 59.07 66.13
CA THR A 635 0.16 58.87 67.53
C THR A 635 0.47 57.40 67.76
N LEU A 636 1.74 57.08 67.99
CA LEU A 636 2.19 55.72 68.26
C LEU A 636 2.58 55.56 69.74
N GLN A 637 1.93 54.63 70.43
CA GLN A 637 2.21 54.26 71.81
C GLN A 637 2.71 52.82 71.87
N LEU A 638 3.85 52.62 72.54
CA LEU A 638 4.53 51.34 72.64
C LEU A 638 4.85 51.04 74.11
N ASN A 639 4.94 49.75 74.45
CA ASN A 639 5.57 49.35 75.71
C ASN A 639 7.07 49.13 75.52
N THR A 640 7.46 48.21 74.64
CA THR A 640 8.87 47.92 74.37
C THR A 640 9.19 48.14 72.89
N ALA A 641 10.37 48.68 72.59
CA ALA A 641 10.84 48.83 71.21
C ALA A 641 12.35 48.64 71.11
N ASN A 642 12.78 47.95 70.05
CA ASN A 642 14.18 47.67 69.72
C ASN A 642 14.51 48.27 68.35
N LEU A 643 15.64 48.97 68.26
CA LEU A 643 16.19 49.46 66.98
C LEU A 643 17.45 48.65 66.61
N GLY A 644 17.34 47.87 65.52
CA GLY A 644 18.43 47.00 65.03
C GLY A 644 19.54 47.75 64.27
N SER A 645 20.61 47.02 63.91
CA SER A 645 21.82 47.54 63.23
C SER A 645 21.55 48.35 61.97
N ASP A 646 20.56 47.92 61.19
CA ASP A 646 20.24 48.48 59.88
C ASP A 646 18.92 49.26 59.87
N GLY A 647 18.24 49.36 61.02
CA GLY A 647 16.93 50.02 61.14
C GLY A 647 17.02 51.54 61.29
N PHE A 648 16.03 52.23 60.71
CA PHE A 648 15.84 53.68 60.83
C PHE A 648 14.50 53.97 61.50
N LEU A 649 14.48 54.84 62.51
CA LEU A 649 13.25 55.45 63.00
C LEU A 649 13.17 56.87 62.45
N GLN A 650 12.12 57.21 61.68
CA GLN A 650 12.01 58.51 61.03
C GLN A 650 10.61 59.13 61.05
N GLY A 651 10.50 60.36 60.55
CA GLY A 651 9.25 61.11 60.40
C GLY A 651 9.00 62.13 61.53
N ASP A 652 7.90 62.87 61.37
CA ASP A 652 7.56 64.04 62.19
C ASP A 652 6.51 63.75 63.28
N GLY A 653 6.01 62.52 63.35
CA GLY A 653 4.96 62.12 64.29
C GLY A 653 5.43 61.85 65.71
N PRO A 654 4.59 62.10 66.74
CA PRO A 654 4.90 61.73 68.11
C PRO A 654 4.96 60.20 68.31
N LEU A 655 6.04 59.74 68.93
CA LEU A 655 6.25 58.36 69.36
C LEU A 655 6.47 58.32 70.87
N THR A 656 5.65 57.56 71.59
CA THR A 656 5.79 57.34 73.03
C THR A 656 6.13 55.88 73.34
N VAL A 657 7.21 55.67 74.09
CA VAL A 657 7.62 54.36 74.63
C VAL A 657 7.45 54.37 76.14
N ASN A 658 6.48 53.61 76.65
CA ASN A 658 6.13 53.58 78.07
C ASN A 658 7.00 52.63 78.91
N GLY A 659 7.61 51.62 78.29
CA GLY A 659 8.53 50.67 78.90
C GLY A 659 9.96 50.87 78.36
N THR A 660 10.56 49.81 77.82
CA THR A 660 11.97 49.84 77.42
C THR A 660 12.14 50.23 75.95
N PHE A 661 13.00 51.21 75.67
CA PHE A 661 13.51 51.47 74.32
C PHE A 661 14.97 51.03 74.23
N ASP A 662 15.24 49.94 73.52
CA ASP A 662 16.59 49.44 73.25
C ASP A 662 17.15 50.10 71.98
N TRP A 663 18.04 51.06 72.18
CA TRP A 663 18.78 51.76 71.14
C TRP A 663 20.24 51.28 71.13
N THR A 664 20.46 50.03 70.76
CA THR A 664 21.82 49.49 70.61
C THR A 664 22.54 50.08 69.40
N LEU A 665 21.88 50.14 68.24
CA LEU A 665 22.41 50.61 66.94
C LEU A 665 21.32 51.35 66.13
N GLY A 666 21.66 51.81 64.93
CA GLY A 666 20.72 52.44 63.99
C GLY A 666 20.57 53.95 64.13
N THR A 667 19.66 54.52 63.34
CA THR A 667 19.48 55.98 63.21
C THR A 667 18.07 56.41 63.58
N ILE A 668 17.97 57.46 64.39
CA ILE A 668 16.74 58.17 64.72
C ILE A 668 16.78 59.52 64.01
N GLN A 669 15.82 59.80 63.14
CA GLN A 669 15.79 61.02 62.33
C GLN A 669 14.39 61.62 62.15
N GLY A 670 14.28 62.80 61.53
CA GLY A 670 13.01 63.52 61.30
C GLY A 670 12.68 64.53 62.40
N GLY A 671 11.69 65.40 62.23
CA GLY A 671 11.41 66.53 63.14
C GLY A 671 10.48 66.24 64.33
N GLY A 672 10.03 65.00 64.51
CA GLY A 672 9.03 64.63 65.52
C GLY A 672 9.58 64.47 66.95
N ASP A 673 8.68 64.23 67.89
CA ASP A 673 9.04 63.89 69.28
C ASP A 673 9.15 62.37 69.46
N LEU A 674 10.21 61.93 70.16
CA LEU A 674 10.35 60.59 70.73
C LEU A 674 10.40 60.72 72.25
N LEU A 675 9.33 60.29 72.92
CA LEU A 675 9.18 60.33 74.37
C LEU A 675 9.39 58.93 74.98
N ILE A 676 10.37 58.79 75.86
CA ILE A 676 10.62 57.56 76.61
C ILE A 676 10.23 57.77 78.06
N ASN A 677 9.10 57.20 78.47
CA ASN A 677 8.63 57.24 79.86
C ASN A 677 9.26 56.16 80.75
N GLY A 678 9.71 55.04 80.16
CA GLY A 678 10.35 53.94 80.89
C GLY A 678 11.89 54.00 80.81
N THR A 679 12.53 52.95 80.33
CA THR A 679 14.00 52.82 80.33
C THR A 679 14.55 52.95 78.92
N LEU A 680 15.48 53.88 78.69
CA LEU A 680 16.35 53.86 77.51
C LEU A 680 17.53 52.91 77.79
N VAL A 681 17.79 51.97 76.89
CA VAL A 681 18.98 51.11 76.94
C VAL A 681 19.89 51.46 75.78
N THR A 682 21.18 51.66 76.06
CA THR A 682 22.21 51.86 75.04
C THR A 682 23.29 50.78 75.18
N GLY A 683 23.62 50.10 74.08
CA GLY A 683 24.56 48.98 74.08
C GLY A 683 26.04 49.40 74.19
N THR A 684 26.93 48.43 74.46
CA THR A 684 28.38 48.62 74.49
C THR A 684 28.99 48.48 73.08
N GLY A 685 29.09 49.59 72.35
CA GLY A 685 29.69 49.66 71.01
C GLY A 685 28.72 50.13 69.91
N GLY A 686 29.26 50.39 68.71
CA GLY A 686 28.51 50.83 67.52
C GLY A 686 28.19 52.34 67.43
N THR A 687 27.73 52.78 66.25
CA THR A 687 27.35 54.18 65.98
C THR A 687 25.84 54.36 66.12
N ARG A 688 25.44 55.36 66.88
CA ARG A 688 24.05 55.80 67.07
C ARG A 688 23.91 57.21 66.53
N VAL A 689 22.92 57.45 65.69
CA VAL A 689 22.69 58.77 65.06
C VAL A 689 21.34 59.29 65.50
N LEU A 690 21.31 60.51 66.06
CA LEU A 690 20.11 61.29 66.29
C LEU A 690 20.18 62.53 65.39
N ASP A 691 19.31 62.64 64.39
CA ASP A 691 19.34 63.71 63.39
C ASP A 691 17.99 64.41 63.26
N GLY A 692 17.88 65.62 63.81
CA GLY A 692 16.67 66.45 63.74
C GLY A 692 15.55 66.09 64.71
N ARG A 693 15.50 64.86 65.24
CA ARG A 693 14.40 64.39 66.11
C ARG A 693 14.60 64.77 67.57
N THR A 694 13.53 65.18 68.27
CA THR A 694 13.60 65.50 69.69
C THR A 694 13.45 64.23 70.53
N LEU A 695 14.52 63.83 71.24
CA LEU A 695 14.48 62.72 72.20
C LEU A 695 14.28 63.25 73.63
N THR A 696 13.16 62.92 74.25
CA THR A 696 12.84 63.25 75.65
C THR A 696 12.79 61.98 76.49
N ILE A 697 13.54 61.94 77.59
CA ILE A 697 13.58 60.79 78.51
C ILE A 697 13.04 61.23 79.86
N ASN A 698 11.87 60.71 80.23
CA ASN A 698 11.25 60.95 81.53
C ASN A 698 11.64 59.88 82.58
N GLY A 699 12.08 58.71 82.14
CA GLY A 699 12.44 57.59 83.01
C GLY A 699 13.96 57.41 83.19
N GLN A 700 14.43 56.17 83.21
CA GLN A 700 15.86 55.84 83.40
C GLN A 700 16.58 55.77 82.04
N ALA A 701 17.87 56.12 81.98
CA ALA A 701 18.69 56.08 80.76
C ALA A 701 20.04 55.40 81.00
#